data_AF-V4B628-F1
#
_entry.id   AF-V4B628-F1
#
_cell.length_a   1.000
_cell.length_b   1.000
_cell.length_c   1.000
_cell.angle_alpha   90.00
_cell.angle_beta   90.00
_cell.angle_gamma   90.00
#
_symmetry.space_group_name_H-M   'P 1'
#
loop_
_entity.id
_entity.type
_entity.pdbx_description
1 polymer ?
#
loop_
_entity_poly.entity_id
_entity_poly.type
_entity_poly.pdbx_seq_one_letter_code
_entity_poly.pdbx_strand_id
1 'polypeptide(L)'
;MERIQKNRSKWREANLEESWGSLSFFNRSQRGRISMDMADDALDEYLPSSRKPLVKEETIEEEYIINDNNEDNFTIPELPYGRQLTIDIKTTWGDHHYVGLTGVEVFSSMGEQVQITKVTADPLDINILPEYSKDPRVVNNIIDGCNRTRDDVHMWLTPFTAGSHHYVYLTLCKPCQIAMIRVWNYNKSRIHSYRGAREVTIKLDKNIIFIGEIARACGGIEGGTESFGDTILFTTDEDILEEVSKNDEAFEGELLCEAEDEHVPYERPSTADESEDRPLTRAVGVIPKDSQLRPETSFVTTINNVTAYKTKNLELNFTDTWGDPHYLGLTALEVVGRDGESIPIKLSMLTANPRDVRVLPGHDHDARTLDKLIDGTTLTVADEHMWLVPFVENKNHLLTITFPEKVLVTGLRIWNYNKSREDTYRGAKIVHVKIDGRQISPSTGYLIRKGPGSCHFDFAQEIIFKCNNNNNNEKGFSPVNHAGGVETSHDYEAVQMPCGFIYQFQLFTAWSDQYYIGLNGLELYDENLKQIQLTENNISAHPVCVNVLDNMENDVRTPDKLINGINDTNDGKNTWLAPILPGLLNRVYVIFDQPTTVSMIKIWNYSKTPTRGVKDFALLVDDLLVYNGTLESVTPGARGIIPTCSIPQKYHTVLFTQNPDLVRKEKHTIINNQAGEQDVQLLNDKKIITKYTDPKKAQSGKPVNQGL
;
A
#
# COMPACT_ATOMS: atom_id res chain seq x y z
N MET A 1 10.66 -5.30 -47.35
CA MET A 1 9.83 -4.22 -47.92
C MET A 1 8.40 -4.69 -48.20
N GLU A 2 7.99 -5.01 -49.44
CA GLU A 2 6.57 -5.25 -49.78
C GLU A 2 5.83 -6.25 -48.88
N ARG A 3 6.48 -7.37 -48.50
CA ARG A 3 5.88 -8.39 -47.61
C ARG A 3 5.57 -7.87 -46.21
N ILE A 4 6.27 -6.82 -45.76
CA ILE A 4 6.04 -6.13 -44.47
C ILE A 4 4.88 -5.13 -44.63
N GLN A 5 4.81 -4.40 -45.74
CA GLN A 5 3.67 -3.51 -46.04
C GLN A 5 2.36 -4.30 -46.17
N LYS A 6 2.36 -5.49 -46.79
CA LYS A 6 1.19 -6.37 -46.87
C LYS A 6 0.73 -6.93 -45.51
N ASN A 7 1.63 -7.06 -44.54
CA ASN A 7 1.24 -7.36 -43.17
C ASN A 7 0.65 -6.11 -42.50
N ARG A 8 1.32 -4.95 -42.58
CA ARG A 8 0.82 -3.67 -42.00
C ARG A 8 -0.59 -3.30 -42.48
N SER A 9 -0.95 -3.57 -43.73
CA SER A 9 -2.32 -3.34 -44.22
C SER A 9 -3.35 -4.30 -43.59
N LYS A 10 -2.98 -5.56 -43.33
CA LYS A 10 -3.90 -6.60 -42.86
C LYS A 10 -4.18 -6.53 -41.35
N TRP A 11 -3.26 -5.94 -40.58
CA TRP A 11 -3.46 -5.69 -39.14
C TRP A 11 -4.33 -4.44 -38.88
N ARG A 12 -4.38 -3.48 -39.80
CA ARG A 12 -5.21 -2.27 -39.66
C ARG A 12 -6.71 -2.51 -39.73
N GLU A 13 -7.15 -3.54 -40.46
CA GLU A 13 -8.58 -3.87 -40.56
C GLU A 13 -9.11 -4.53 -39.27
N ALA A 14 -8.28 -5.29 -38.55
CA ALA A 14 -8.67 -5.95 -37.30
C ALA A 14 -8.79 -4.96 -36.13
N ASN A 15 -7.77 -4.14 -35.88
CA ASN A 15 -7.79 -3.16 -34.77
C ASN A 15 -8.91 -2.13 -34.89
N LEU A 16 -9.47 -1.89 -36.08
CA LEU A 16 -10.59 -0.97 -36.22
C LEU A 16 -11.85 -1.50 -35.52
N GLU A 17 -12.17 -2.79 -35.64
CA GLU A 17 -13.36 -3.38 -34.98
C GLU A 17 -13.23 -3.39 -33.45
N GLU A 18 -12.02 -3.61 -32.92
CA GLU A 18 -11.76 -3.56 -31.47
C GLU A 18 -11.81 -2.12 -30.91
N SER A 19 -11.41 -1.12 -31.70
CA SER A 19 -11.49 0.30 -31.32
C SER A 19 -12.93 0.78 -31.02
N TRP A 20 -13.93 0.29 -31.77
CA TRP A 20 -15.35 0.56 -31.47
C TRP A 20 -15.79 0.01 -30.10
N GLY A 21 -15.14 -1.05 -29.60
CA GLY A 21 -15.34 -1.58 -28.26
C GLY A 21 -14.93 -0.57 -27.18
N SER A 22 -13.68 -0.11 -27.23
CA SER A 22 -13.10 0.81 -26.24
C SER A 22 -13.82 2.16 -26.18
N LEU A 23 -14.16 2.75 -27.33
CA LEU A 23 -14.91 4.01 -27.39
C LEU A 23 -16.32 3.90 -26.80
N SER A 24 -16.94 2.71 -26.86
CA SER A 24 -18.23 2.44 -26.20
C SER A 24 -18.10 2.34 -24.67
N PHE A 25 -16.98 1.81 -24.17
CA PHE A 25 -16.67 1.78 -22.74
C PHE A 25 -16.38 3.18 -22.19
N PHE A 26 -15.58 3.98 -22.91
CA PHE A 26 -15.25 5.36 -22.53
C PHE A 26 -16.51 6.21 -22.36
N ASN A 27 -17.36 6.27 -23.39
CA ASN A 27 -18.63 7.02 -23.38
C ASN A 27 -19.62 6.53 -22.32
N ARG A 28 -19.55 5.26 -21.91
CA ARG A 28 -20.42 4.69 -20.86
C ARG A 28 -19.91 5.02 -19.44
N SER A 29 -18.62 5.26 -19.26
CA SER A 29 -18.02 5.63 -17.96
C SER A 29 -18.17 7.11 -17.60
N GLN A 30 -18.01 8.03 -18.56
CA GLN A 30 -18.00 9.48 -18.28
C GLN A 30 -19.39 10.13 -18.28
N ARG A 31 -20.45 9.36 -18.53
CA ARG A 31 -21.83 9.87 -18.73
C ARG A 31 -22.49 10.52 -17.50
N GLY A 32 -21.80 10.54 -16.35
CA GLY A 32 -22.21 11.24 -15.13
C GLY A 32 -21.41 12.51 -14.81
N ARG A 33 -20.46 12.93 -15.66
CA ARG A 33 -19.60 14.11 -15.41
C ARG A 33 -19.92 15.34 -16.28
N ILE A 34 -20.86 15.24 -17.22
CA ILE A 34 -21.33 16.39 -18.00
C ILE A 34 -22.60 16.92 -17.33
N SER A 35 -22.46 18.02 -16.59
CA SER A 35 -23.62 18.85 -16.20
C SER A 35 -24.07 19.64 -17.42
N MET A 36 -25.33 19.47 -17.83
CA MET A 36 -26.00 20.42 -18.73
C MET A 36 -26.94 21.30 -17.90
N ASP A 37 -26.93 22.59 -18.18
CA ASP A 37 -27.71 23.60 -17.45
C ASP A 37 -29.23 23.45 -17.57
N MET A 38 -29.92 24.22 -16.73
CA MET A 38 -31.38 24.46 -16.62
C MET A 38 -32.15 23.45 -15.74
N ALA A 39 -33.06 23.87 -14.85
CA ALA A 39 -33.58 25.22 -14.60
C ALA A 39 -33.88 25.51 -13.11
N ASP A 40 -33.89 26.81 -12.82
CA ASP A 40 -34.60 27.54 -11.77
C ASP A 40 -35.96 26.92 -11.34
N ASP A 41 -36.18 26.71 -10.04
CA ASP A 41 -37.53 26.77 -9.45
C ASP A 41 -37.55 27.17 -7.96
N ALA A 42 -38.53 28.02 -7.64
CA ALA A 42 -38.89 28.72 -6.42
C ALA A 42 -38.53 28.13 -5.03
N LEU A 43 -37.78 28.92 -4.23
CA LEU A 43 -37.98 28.99 -2.76
C LEU A 43 -37.46 30.28 -2.05
N ASP A 44 -36.60 31.09 -2.68
CA ASP A 44 -35.96 32.26 -2.03
C ASP A 44 -36.86 33.51 -1.83
N GLU A 45 -38.15 33.48 -2.17
CA GLU A 45 -39.04 34.67 -2.12
C GLU A 45 -39.43 35.13 -0.68
N TYR A 46 -38.90 34.50 0.38
CA TYR A 46 -39.45 34.61 1.75
C TYR A 46 -38.51 35.12 2.87
N LEU A 47 -37.40 35.80 2.56
CA LEU A 47 -36.54 36.44 3.58
C LEU A 47 -36.35 37.97 3.38
N PRO A 48 -36.99 38.83 4.20
CA PRO A 48 -36.92 40.29 4.06
C PRO A 48 -35.63 40.91 4.65
N SER A 49 -35.21 42.03 4.08
CA SER A 49 -33.88 42.64 4.28
C SER A 49 -33.69 43.41 5.61
N SER A 50 -32.45 43.47 6.12
CA SER A 50 -32.06 44.41 7.19
C SER A 50 -30.71 45.12 6.96
N ARG A 51 -30.80 46.30 6.34
CA ARG A 51 -30.00 47.54 6.50
C ARG A 51 -28.53 47.44 7.00
N LYS A 52 -27.59 47.81 6.11
CA LYS A 52 -26.29 48.42 6.50
C LYS A 52 -26.48 49.89 6.95
N PRO A 53 -25.68 50.40 7.91
CA PRO A 53 -25.36 51.82 8.05
C PRO A 53 -24.06 52.19 7.28
N LEU A 54 -23.89 53.47 6.91
CA LEU A 54 -22.69 54.00 6.26
C LEU A 54 -21.71 54.62 7.27
N VAL A 55 -20.41 54.52 6.97
CA VAL A 55 -19.39 55.55 7.23
C VAL A 55 -18.61 55.76 5.91
N LYS A 56 -18.01 56.94 5.72
CA LYS A 56 -17.45 57.41 4.44
C LYS A 56 -15.96 57.12 4.24
N GLU A 57 -15.50 57.34 3.01
CA GLU A 57 -14.11 57.21 2.57
C GLU A 57 -13.14 58.16 3.28
N GLU A 58 -11.87 57.76 3.36
CA GLU A 58 -10.75 58.60 2.92
C GLU A 58 -9.70 57.71 2.24
N THR A 59 -9.00 58.23 1.23
CA THR A 59 -8.26 57.42 0.24
C THR A 59 -6.76 57.34 0.50
N ILE A 60 -6.19 56.13 0.42
CA ILE A 60 -4.78 55.88 0.12
C ILE A 60 -4.72 54.86 -1.01
N GLU A 61 -3.79 55.05 -1.96
CA GLU A 61 -3.56 54.14 -3.08
C GLU A 61 -2.63 53.01 -2.62
N GLU A 62 -3.14 51.77 -2.57
CA GLU A 62 -2.33 50.57 -2.31
C GLU A 62 -2.55 49.53 -3.42
N GLU A 63 -1.51 48.73 -3.67
CA GLU A 63 -1.43 47.81 -4.81
C GLU A 63 -2.42 46.64 -4.68
N TYR A 64 -2.82 46.04 -5.81
CA TYR A 64 -3.77 44.92 -5.85
C TYR A 64 -3.21 43.64 -5.23
N ILE A 65 -3.26 43.53 -3.90
CA ILE A 65 -3.18 42.26 -3.19
C ILE A 65 -4.47 41.50 -3.50
N ILE A 66 -4.36 40.51 -4.39
CA ILE A 66 -5.43 39.54 -4.62
C ILE A 66 -5.50 38.63 -3.39
N ASN A 67 -6.61 38.69 -2.65
CA ASN A 67 -6.81 37.83 -1.49
C ASN A 67 -6.98 36.37 -1.93
N ASP A 68 -6.13 35.50 -1.40
CA ASP A 68 -5.97 34.09 -1.79
C ASP A 68 -7.05 33.17 -1.15
N ASN A 69 -8.33 33.55 -1.31
CA ASN A 69 -9.49 32.90 -0.68
C ASN A 69 -10.52 32.41 -1.72
N ASN A 70 -10.05 31.91 -2.86
CA ASN A 70 -10.87 31.40 -3.97
C ASN A 70 -10.35 30.06 -4.54
N GLU A 71 -9.62 29.25 -3.75
CA GLU A 71 -9.15 27.92 -4.19
C GLU A 71 -10.32 26.97 -4.54
N ASP A 72 -11.49 27.13 -3.91
CA ASP A 72 -12.70 26.30 -4.10
C ASP A 72 -13.36 26.35 -5.49
N ASN A 73 -12.90 27.21 -6.42
CA ASN A 73 -13.52 27.35 -7.75
C ASN A 73 -12.49 27.54 -8.89
N PHE A 74 -11.27 27.03 -8.72
CA PHE A 74 -10.28 26.99 -9.79
C PHE A 74 -10.62 25.93 -10.85
N THR A 75 -10.46 26.28 -12.14
CA THR A 75 -10.61 25.34 -13.28
C THR A 75 -9.37 25.40 -14.16
N ILE A 76 -8.84 24.25 -14.54
CA ILE A 76 -7.67 24.14 -15.45
C ILE A 76 -8.06 24.74 -16.82
N PRO A 77 -7.31 25.71 -17.37
CA PRO A 77 -7.61 26.32 -18.66
C PRO A 77 -7.19 25.42 -19.82
N GLU A 78 -7.97 25.43 -20.89
CA GLU A 78 -7.63 24.73 -22.14
C GLU A 78 -6.57 25.50 -22.95
N LEU A 79 -5.56 24.76 -23.44
CA LEU A 79 -4.45 25.22 -24.28
C LEU A 79 -3.86 26.61 -23.89
N PRO A 80 -3.43 26.82 -22.63
CA PRO A 80 -3.00 28.11 -22.13
C PRO A 80 -1.76 28.61 -22.88
N TYR A 81 -1.82 29.88 -23.31
CA TYR A 81 -0.78 30.53 -24.10
C TYR A 81 0.13 31.41 -23.23
N GLY A 82 1.44 31.26 -23.36
CA GLY A 82 2.40 32.14 -22.68
C GLY A 82 3.86 31.70 -22.84
N ARG A 83 4.77 32.28 -22.04
CA ARG A 83 6.22 32.04 -22.15
C ARG A 83 6.97 31.78 -20.84
N GLN A 84 6.56 32.39 -19.72
CA GLN A 84 7.20 32.25 -18.42
C GLN A 84 6.39 31.30 -17.56
N LEU A 85 6.86 30.06 -17.43
CA LEU A 85 6.27 29.07 -16.55
C LEU A 85 6.93 29.18 -15.17
N THR A 86 6.11 29.24 -14.12
CA THR A 86 6.55 29.29 -12.71
C THR A 86 5.86 28.15 -11.97
N ILE A 87 6.65 27.26 -11.38
CA ILE A 87 6.19 26.14 -10.55
C ILE A 87 6.47 26.55 -9.11
N ASP A 88 5.42 26.58 -8.29
CA ASP A 88 5.40 27.04 -6.91
C ASP A 88 5.09 25.84 -6.01
N ILE A 89 6.11 25.33 -5.31
CA ILE A 89 6.02 24.11 -4.51
C ILE A 89 5.71 24.50 -3.05
N LYS A 90 4.51 24.14 -2.59
CA LYS A 90 4.00 24.43 -1.23
C LYS A 90 4.52 23.41 -0.20
N THR A 91 4.58 22.12 -0.56
CA THR A 91 4.97 21.02 0.36
C THR A 91 5.81 19.92 -0.31
N THR A 92 6.51 19.15 0.52
CA THR A 92 7.20 17.90 0.13
C THR A 92 6.36 16.67 0.50
N TRP A 93 6.80 15.50 0.04
CA TRP A 93 6.22 14.22 0.46
C TRP A 93 6.62 13.76 1.87
N GLY A 94 7.57 14.42 2.55
CA GLY A 94 7.93 14.11 3.94
C GLY A 94 9.33 14.56 4.40
N ASP A 95 10.24 14.93 3.50
CA ASP A 95 11.53 15.51 3.92
C ASP A 95 11.33 16.95 4.40
N HIS A 96 11.78 17.23 5.62
CA HIS A 96 11.61 18.51 6.31
C HIS A 96 12.69 19.55 5.95
N HIS A 97 13.77 19.13 5.26
CA HIS A 97 14.97 19.93 5.05
C HIS A 97 15.29 20.17 3.57
N TYR A 98 14.79 19.33 2.65
CA TYR A 98 15.10 19.44 1.22
C TYR A 98 13.89 19.14 0.32
N VAL A 99 13.78 19.89 -0.77
CA VAL A 99 12.82 19.67 -1.86
C VAL A 99 13.56 19.59 -3.20
N GLY A 100 13.08 18.76 -4.12
CA GLY A 100 13.72 18.57 -5.41
C GLY A 100 12.79 18.00 -6.47
N LEU A 101 13.31 17.93 -7.69
CA LEU A 101 12.70 17.33 -8.87
C LEU A 101 13.78 16.60 -9.67
N THR A 102 13.38 15.64 -10.49
CA THR A 102 14.26 15.04 -11.49
C THR A 102 14.23 15.89 -12.77
N GLY A 103 13.04 16.26 -13.26
CA GLY A 103 12.92 17.12 -14.45
C GLY A 103 11.51 17.63 -14.74
N VAL A 104 11.40 18.52 -15.73
CA VAL A 104 10.12 19.07 -16.22
C VAL A 104 10.13 19.15 -17.74
N GLU A 105 9.12 18.55 -18.37
CA GLU A 105 8.89 18.59 -19.81
C GLU A 105 7.62 19.39 -20.11
N VAL A 106 7.62 20.11 -21.23
CA VAL A 106 6.48 20.92 -21.70
C VAL A 106 6.26 20.60 -23.17
N PHE A 107 5.03 20.30 -23.57
CA PHE A 107 4.66 19.99 -24.95
C PHE A 107 3.62 20.98 -25.45
N SER A 108 3.73 21.35 -26.73
CA SER A 108 2.89 22.36 -27.37
C SER A 108 1.59 21.77 -27.96
N SER A 109 0.66 22.64 -28.35
CA SER A 109 -0.52 22.29 -29.15
C SER A 109 -0.23 21.73 -30.56
N MET A 110 1.04 21.50 -30.91
CA MET A 110 1.51 20.90 -32.16
C MET A 110 2.23 19.57 -31.93
N GLY A 111 2.10 18.96 -30.75
CA GLY A 111 2.84 17.76 -30.35
C GLY A 111 4.31 18.01 -29.97
N GLU A 112 4.96 19.02 -30.56
CA GLU A 112 6.38 19.34 -30.31
C GLU A 112 6.67 19.58 -28.81
N GLN A 113 7.72 18.95 -28.28
CA GLN A 113 8.33 19.31 -27.00
C GLN A 113 8.94 20.72 -27.08
N VAL A 114 8.65 21.57 -26.10
CA VAL A 114 8.99 23.00 -26.10
C VAL A 114 10.36 23.24 -25.49
N GLN A 115 11.33 23.65 -26.31
CA GLN A 115 12.67 23.98 -25.84
C GLN A 115 12.65 25.10 -24.77
N ILE A 116 13.23 24.79 -23.60
CA ILE A 116 13.39 25.74 -22.49
C ILE A 116 14.75 26.44 -22.62
N THR A 117 14.76 27.77 -22.59
CA THR A 117 15.94 28.61 -22.85
C THR A 117 16.64 29.15 -21.60
N LYS A 118 15.94 29.11 -20.47
CA LYS A 118 16.47 29.44 -19.15
C LYS A 118 15.66 28.69 -18.10
N VAL A 119 16.37 28.08 -17.14
CA VAL A 119 15.83 27.65 -15.86
C VAL A 119 16.53 28.42 -14.73
N THR A 120 15.83 28.64 -13.62
CA THR A 120 16.38 29.14 -12.34
C THR A 120 15.37 28.81 -11.24
N ALA A 121 15.80 28.77 -9.98
CA ALA A 121 14.92 28.51 -8.84
C ALA A 121 15.19 29.49 -7.70
N ASP A 122 14.26 29.55 -6.75
CA ASP A 122 14.40 30.23 -5.47
C ASP A 122 13.76 29.38 -4.35
N PRO A 123 14.54 28.80 -3.42
CA PRO A 123 16.00 28.86 -3.34
C PRO A 123 16.69 28.08 -4.48
N LEU A 124 17.85 28.56 -4.94
CA LEU A 124 18.47 28.13 -6.21
C LEU A 124 18.78 26.63 -6.31
N ASP A 125 19.67 26.12 -5.46
CA ASP A 125 19.98 24.70 -5.27
C ASP A 125 20.76 24.53 -3.95
N ILE A 126 21.09 23.30 -3.57
CA ILE A 126 21.74 22.97 -2.30
C ILE A 126 23.08 23.69 -2.07
N ASN A 127 23.76 24.19 -3.11
CA ASN A 127 25.02 24.94 -2.98
C ASN A 127 24.86 26.35 -2.38
N ILE A 128 23.64 26.79 -2.04
CA ILE A 128 23.44 28.00 -1.21
C ILE A 128 23.80 27.76 0.27
N LEU A 129 23.84 26.50 0.73
CA LEU A 129 24.22 26.15 2.09
C LEU A 129 25.76 26.16 2.24
N PRO A 130 26.34 26.76 3.30
CA PRO A 130 27.79 26.87 3.47
C PRO A 130 28.59 25.54 3.50
N GLU A 131 27.89 24.42 3.70
CA GLU A 131 28.46 23.06 3.74
C GLU A 131 28.64 22.48 2.32
N TYR A 132 28.00 23.07 1.31
CA TYR A 132 28.00 22.66 -0.09
C TYR A 132 28.59 23.79 -0.96
N SER A 133 29.19 23.44 -2.09
CA SER A 133 29.81 24.44 -3.00
C SER A 133 30.11 23.94 -4.42
N LYS A 134 30.06 22.62 -4.63
CA LYS A 134 30.23 21.92 -5.91
C LYS A 134 29.39 20.63 -5.97
N ASP A 135 28.26 20.63 -5.27
CA ASP A 135 27.29 19.53 -5.32
C ASP A 135 26.64 19.51 -6.72
N PRO A 136 26.52 18.34 -7.37
CA PRO A 136 26.05 18.27 -8.75
C PRO A 136 24.54 18.48 -8.91
N ARG A 137 23.75 18.57 -7.82
CA ARG A 137 22.28 18.67 -7.85
C ARG A 137 21.73 20.05 -8.19
N VAL A 138 22.26 20.65 -9.26
CA VAL A 138 22.02 22.04 -9.67
C VAL A 138 20.72 22.20 -10.45
N VAL A 139 20.20 23.44 -10.49
CA VAL A 139 18.90 23.75 -11.11
C VAL A 139 18.82 23.48 -12.62
N ASN A 140 19.96 23.40 -13.32
CA ASN A 140 19.99 23.09 -14.76
C ASN A 140 19.53 21.65 -15.06
N ASN A 141 19.65 20.73 -14.10
CA ASN A 141 19.32 19.32 -14.29
C ASN A 141 17.83 19.12 -14.58
N ILE A 142 16.97 20.05 -14.14
CA ILE A 142 15.51 20.03 -14.38
C ILE A 142 15.17 19.94 -15.89
N ILE A 143 16.08 20.37 -16.76
CA ILE A 143 15.88 20.45 -18.21
C ILE A 143 16.96 19.71 -19.02
N ASP A 144 17.67 18.74 -18.41
CA ASP A 144 18.73 17.99 -19.10
C ASP A 144 18.23 16.78 -19.92
N GLY A 145 16.99 16.35 -19.69
CA GLY A 145 16.32 15.24 -20.39
C GLY A 145 16.58 13.85 -19.81
N CYS A 146 17.43 13.69 -18.81
CA CYS A 146 17.79 12.40 -18.21
C CYS A 146 16.75 11.92 -17.16
N ASN A 147 15.46 12.03 -17.50
CA ASN A 147 14.35 11.98 -16.56
C ASN A 147 14.12 10.63 -15.86
N ARG A 148 14.32 9.50 -16.55
CA ARG A 148 14.21 8.14 -15.97
C ARG A 148 15.51 7.71 -15.27
N THR A 149 15.95 8.47 -14.26
CA THR A 149 17.25 8.28 -13.57
C THR A 149 17.14 8.10 -12.06
N ARG A 150 18.23 7.63 -11.45
CA ARG A 150 18.47 7.58 -10.00
C ARG A 150 19.77 8.25 -9.57
N ASP A 151 20.52 8.85 -10.50
CA ASP A 151 21.79 9.52 -10.23
C ASP A 151 21.55 10.96 -9.73
N ASP A 152 22.33 11.39 -8.74
CA ASP A 152 22.31 12.75 -8.21
C ASP A 152 22.72 13.79 -9.27
N VAL A 153 23.53 13.42 -10.26
CA VAL A 153 24.02 14.37 -11.28
C VAL A 153 22.94 14.82 -12.28
N HIS A 154 21.78 14.15 -12.26
CA HIS A 154 20.63 14.38 -13.14
C HIS A 154 19.37 14.74 -12.34
N MET A 155 19.53 15.36 -11.16
CA MET A 155 18.41 15.83 -10.32
C MET A 155 18.69 17.20 -9.75
N TRP A 156 17.65 18.00 -9.53
CA TRP A 156 17.75 19.23 -8.75
C TRP A 156 17.36 18.98 -7.30
N LEU A 157 18.08 19.60 -6.36
CA LEU A 157 17.72 19.62 -4.96
C LEU A 157 18.06 20.98 -4.34
N THR A 158 17.13 21.52 -3.55
CA THR A 158 17.29 22.79 -2.83
C THR A 158 16.82 22.65 -1.38
N PRO A 159 17.26 23.51 -0.44
CA PRO A 159 16.77 23.48 0.93
C PRO A 159 15.26 23.80 0.99
N PHE A 160 14.53 23.04 1.79
CA PHE A 160 13.10 23.26 2.05
C PHE A 160 12.90 24.00 3.38
N THR A 161 11.82 24.78 3.48
CA THR A 161 11.37 25.41 4.72
C THR A 161 9.85 25.38 4.78
N ALA A 162 9.29 24.58 5.69
CA ALA A 162 7.85 24.38 5.80
C ALA A 162 7.09 25.71 5.97
N GLY A 163 6.02 25.90 5.19
CA GLY A 163 5.25 27.14 5.14
C GLY A 163 5.90 28.28 4.34
N SER A 164 7.01 28.03 3.66
CA SER A 164 7.59 28.94 2.65
C SER A 164 7.35 28.41 1.24
N HIS A 165 7.33 29.30 0.25
CA HIS A 165 7.21 28.96 -1.17
C HIS A 165 8.58 28.61 -1.77
N HIS A 166 8.63 27.60 -2.64
CA HIS A 166 9.86 27.20 -3.34
C HIS A 166 9.58 27.20 -4.84
N TYR A 167 10.22 28.12 -5.56
CA TYR A 167 9.88 28.42 -6.95
C TYR A 167 10.89 27.81 -7.93
N VAL A 168 10.38 27.26 -9.04
CA VAL A 168 11.17 26.95 -10.25
C VAL A 168 10.60 27.78 -11.41
N TYR A 169 11.47 28.53 -12.08
CA TYR A 169 11.12 29.43 -13.19
C TYR A 169 11.73 28.91 -14.50
N LEU A 170 10.88 28.65 -15.49
CA LEU A 170 11.24 28.09 -16.79
C LEU A 170 10.82 29.07 -17.90
N THR A 171 11.73 29.39 -18.83
CA THR A 171 11.46 30.34 -19.93
C THR A 171 11.43 29.62 -21.27
N LEU A 172 10.24 29.50 -21.88
CA LEU A 172 10.03 28.87 -23.18
C LEU A 172 10.69 29.68 -24.32
N CYS A 173 11.23 28.99 -25.33
CA CYS A 173 11.95 29.62 -26.44
C CYS A 173 11.08 30.62 -27.21
N LYS A 174 9.88 30.18 -27.61
CA LYS A 174 8.78 30.92 -28.23
C LYS A 174 7.59 30.93 -27.25
N PRO A 175 6.79 32.00 -27.16
CA PRO A 175 5.48 31.90 -26.51
C PRO A 175 4.59 30.96 -27.33
N CYS A 176 3.94 30.00 -26.67
CA CYS A 176 3.13 28.98 -27.33
C CYS A 176 1.94 28.55 -26.45
N GLN A 177 0.97 27.88 -27.05
CA GLN A 177 -0.04 27.13 -26.32
C GLN A 177 0.60 25.84 -25.79
N ILE A 178 0.35 25.52 -24.52
CA ILE A 178 0.78 24.29 -23.88
C ILE A 178 -0.34 23.26 -23.96
N ALA A 179 -0.04 22.05 -24.42
CA ALA A 179 -0.99 20.92 -24.43
C ALA A 179 -0.76 19.98 -23.24
N MET A 180 0.49 19.82 -22.80
CA MET A 180 0.87 18.91 -21.73
C MET A 180 2.10 19.43 -20.97
N ILE A 181 2.13 19.24 -19.66
CA ILE A 181 3.33 19.42 -18.81
C ILE A 181 3.56 18.13 -18.04
N ARG A 182 4.77 17.56 -18.10
CA ARG A 182 5.15 16.41 -17.28
C ARG A 182 6.14 16.83 -16.21
N VAL A 183 5.88 16.47 -14.95
CA VAL A 183 6.70 16.81 -13.79
C VAL A 183 7.31 15.52 -13.25
N TRP A 184 8.58 15.28 -13.57
CA TRP A 184 9.34 14.12 -13.11
C TRP A 184 9.86 14.40 -11.69
N ASN A 185 9.28 13.73 -10.71
CA ASN A 185 9.51 13.99 -9.30
C ASN A 185 10.84 13.37 -8.80
N TYR A 186 11.37 13.80 -7.65
CA TYR A 186 12.74 13.47 -7.21
C TYR A 186 12.94 11.95 -6.97
N ASN A 187 13.71 11.27 -7.83
CA ASN A 187 13.67 9.80 -7.93
C ASN A 187 14.89 9.04 -7.33
N LYS A 188 15.88 9.72 -6.72
CA LYS A 188 17.16 9.15 -6.26
C LYS A 188 17.07 7.72 -5.65
N SER A 189 16.14 7.53 -4.73
CA SER A 189 15.73 6.22 -4.23
C SER A 189 14.40 6.31 -3.47
N ARG A 190 13.79 5.18 -3.14
CA ARG A 190 12.47 5.08 -2.46
C ARG A 190 12.39 5.79 -1.10
N ILE A 191 13.51 5.96 -0.41
CA ILE A 191 13.63 6.74 0.84
C ILE A 191 13.90 8.23 0.59
N HIS A 192 14.44 8.57 -0.58
CA HIS A 192 14.77 9.94 -0.94
C HIS A 192 13.65 10.64 -1.72
N SER A 193 12.70 9.92 -2.35
CA SER A 193 11.56 10.54 -3.03
C SER A 193 10.56 11.22 -2.09
N TYR A 194 10.74 11.10 -0.77
CA TYR A 194 10.10 11.99 0.21
C TYR A 194 10.56 13.46 0.11
N ARG A 195 11.67 13.75 -0.59
CA ARG A 195 12.10 15.09 -1.04
C ARG A 195 11.37 15.58 -2.28
N GLY A 196 10.55 14.73 -2.90
CA GLY A 196 9.75 15.13 -4.05
C GLY A 196 8.75 16.23 -3.69
N ALA A 197 8.46 17.10 -4.66
CA ALA A 197 7.37 18.06 -4.57
C ALA A 197 6.04 17.31 -4.38
N ARG A 198 5.16 17.84 -3.51
CA ARG A 198 3.81 17.30 -3.27
C ARG A 198 2.75 18.28 -3.75
N GLU A 199 2.34 19.26 -2.94
CA GLU A 199 1.36 20.27 -3.38
C GLU A 199 2.06 21.36 -4.22
N VAL A 200 1.58 21.57 -5.44
CA VAL A 200 2.20 22.43 -6.46
C VAL A 200 1.15 23.34 -7.11
N THR A 201 1.52 24.60 -7.32
CA THR A 201 0.78 25.57 -8.13
C THR A 201 1.62 25.97 -9.34
N ILE A 202 1.09 25.82 -10.56
CA ILE A 202 1.79 26.19 -11.79
C ILE A 202 1.13 27.44 -12.38
N LYS A 203 1.96 28.44 -12.70
CA LYS A 203 1.56 29.75 -13.24
C LYS A 203 2.25 29.98 -14.60
N LEU A 204 1.51 30.43 -15.61
CA LEU A 204 2.01 30.79 -16.94
C LEU A 204 1.78 32.29 -17.20
N ASP A 205 2.86 33.04 -17.42
CA ASP A 205 2.85 34.51 -17.51
C ASP A 205 2.04 35.17 -16.37
N LYS A 206 2.24 34.63 -15.16
CA LYS A 206 1.57 34.93 -13.87
C LYS A 206 0.16 34.38 -13.67
N ASN A 207 -0.55 33.93 -14.71
CA ASN A 207 -1.88 33.33 -14.56
C ASN A 207 -1.75 31.90 -14.03
N ILE A 208 -2.53 31.50 -13.02
CA ILE A 208 -2.53 30.10 -12.54
C ILE A 208 -3.13 29.20 -13.65
N ILE A 209 -2.43 28.12 -13.99
CA ILE A 209 -2.89 27.09 -14.94
C ILE A 209 -3.12 25.73 -14.27
N PHE A 210 -2.50 25.46 -13.12
CA PHE A 210 -2.73 24.23 -12.36
C PHE A 210 -2.57 24.48 -10.85
N ILE A 211 -3.41 23.82 -10.06
CA ILE A 211 -3.27 23.67 -8.60
C ILE A 211 -3.56 22.18 -8.33
N GLY A 212 -2.66 21.48 -7.63
CA GLY A 212 -2.87 20.07 -7.31
C GLY A 212 -1.71 19.42 -6.56
N GLU A 213 -1.89 18.14 -6.25
CA GLU A 213 -0.81 17.26 -5.76
C GLU A 213 -0.08 16.63 -6.94
N ILE A 214 1.25 16.44 -6.82
CA ILE A 214 2.11 15.74 -7.77
C ILE A 214 2.57 14.41 -7.16
N ALA A 215 2.31 13.32 -7.85
CA ALA A 215 2.62 11.95 -7.48
C ALA A 215 4.09 11.75 -7.09
N ARG A 216 4.33 10.92 -6.07
CA ARG A 216 5.68 10.62 -5.57
C ARG A 216 6.37 9.58 -6.45
N ALA A 217 7.57 9.91 -6.92
CA ALA A 217 8.41 8.96 -7.65
C ALA A 217 8.68 7.66 -6.85
N CYS A 218 8.61 6.52 -7.54
CA CYS A 218 8.73 5.18 -6.92
C CYS A 218 10.12 4.91 -6.31
N GLY A 219 11.17 5.59 -6.80
CA GLY A 219 12.56 5.36 -6.40
C GLY A 219 13.24 4.19 -7.12
N GLY A 220 12.66 3.73 -8.23
CA GLY A 220 13.17 2.70 -9.14
C GLY A 220 13.67 3.27 -10.47
N ILE A 221 13.82 2.42 -11.48
CA ILE A 221 14.04 2.79 -12.90
C ILE A 221 13.09 2.04 -13.85
N GLU A 222 12.14 1.30 -13.29
CA GLU A 222 11.16 0.46 -13.99
C GLU A 222 9.75 0.97 -13.65
N GLY A 223 8.84 0.94 -14.62
CA GLY A 223 7.49 1.52 -14.54
C GLY A 223 7.18 2.43 -15.73
N GLY A 224 5.89 2.75 -15.93
CA GLY A 224 5.47 3.75 -16.91
C GLY A 224 5.76 5.17 -16.42
N THR A 225 5.35 6.18 -17.17
CA THR A 225 5.58 7.60 -16.81
C THR A 225 4.96 7.98 -15.45
N GLU A 226 3.82 7.38 -15.08
CA GLU A 226 3.13 7.58 -13.79
C GLU A 226 3.93 7.11 -12.56
N SER A 227 4.90 6.22 -12.76
CA SER A 227 5.74 5.70 -11.66
C SER A 227 6.79 6.71 -11.17
N PHE A 228 6.97 7.84 -11.87
CA PHE A 228 8.02 8.82 -11.60
C PHE A 228 7.49 10.23 -11.29
N GLY A 229 6.20 10.50 -11.47
CA GLY A 229 5.57 11.80 -11.31
C GLY A 229 4.28 11.89 -12.12
N ASP A 230 3.82 13.11 -12.41
CA ASP A 230 2.53 13.33 -13.09
C ASP A 230 2.66 13.98 -14.47
N THR A 231 1.67 13.67 -15.30
CA THR A 231 1.45 14.27 -16.62
C THR A 231 0.15 15.08 -16.59
N ILE A 232 0.27 16.40 -16.64
CA ILE A 232 -0.82 17.38 -16.58
C ILE A 232 -1.25 17.72 -18.01
N LEU A 233 -2.50 17.41 -18.36
CA LEU A 233 -3.08 17.70 -19.67
C LEU A 233 -3.88 19.01 -19.66
N PHE A 234 -3.74 19.79 -20.73
CA PHE A 234 -4.43 21.05 -20.98
C PHE A 234 -5.30 21.00 -22.26
N THR A 235 -5.58 19.80 -22.77
CA THR A 235 -6.45 19.56 -23.93
C THR A 235 -7.07 18.18 -23.86
N THR A 236 -8.22 18.01 -24.51
CA THR A 236 -8.86 16.72 -24.78
C THR A 236 -8.97 16.45 -26.29
N ASP A 237 -8.21 17.17 -27.11
CA ASP A 237 -8.19 17.01 -28.58
C ASP A 237 -7.35 15.77 -28.97
N GLU A 238 -8.00 14.79 -29.59
CA GLU A 238 -7.39 13.52 -29.99
C GLU A 238 -6.27 13.72 -31.03
N ASP A 239 -6.39 14.70 -31.94
CA ASP A 239 -5.35 14.99 -32.95
C ASP A 239 -4.07 15.52 -32.27
N ILE A 240 -4.22 16.40 -31.27
CA ILE A 240 -3.09 16.95 -30.50
C ILE A 240 -2.44 15.86 -29.65
N LEU A 241 -3.24 14.97 -29.03
CA LEU A 241 -2.72 13.88 -28.20
C LEU A 241 -2.01 12.81 -29.04
N GLU A 242 -2.47 12.50 -30.26
CA GLU A 242 -1.76 11.61 -31.18
C GLU A 242 -0.43 12.23 -31.66
N GLU A 243 -0.37 13.54 -31.89
CA GLU A 243 0.89 14.23 -32.21
C GLU A 243 1.83 14.38 -31.00
N VAL A 244 1.34 14.53 -29.76
CA VAL A 244 2.19 14.42 -28.55
C VAL A 244 2.78 13.01 -28.45
N SER A 245 1.95 11.96 -28.57
CA SER A 245 2.37 10.56 -28.50
C SER A 245 3.47 10.19 -29.52
N LYS A 246 3.45 10.77 -30.73
CA LYS A 246 4.49 10.58 -31.75
C LYS A 246 5.82 11.27 -31.46
N ASN A 247 5.82 12.33 -30.65
CA ASN A 247 6.98 13.19 -30.39
C ASN A 247 7.52 13.05 -28.95
N ASP A 248 6.94 12.15 -28.15
CA ASP A 248 7.31 11.90 -26.76
C ASP A 248 8.22 10.68 -26.65
N GLU A 249 9.54 10.91 -26.54
CA GLU A 249 10.53 9.84 -26.34
C GLU A 249 10.26 9.01 -25.06
N ALA A 250 9.49 9.53 -24.10
CA ALA A 250 9.08 8.75 -22.93
C ALA A 250 8.04 7.67 -23.25
N PHE A 251 7.26 7.83 -24.33
CA PHE A 251 6.12 6.97 -24.70
C PHE A 251 6.54 5.69 -25.44
N GLU A 252 7.57 5.72 -26.31
CA GLU A 252 8.08 4.49 -26.95
C GLU A 252 8.57 3.44 -25.93
N GLY A 253 9.00 3.89 -24.74
CA GLY A 253 9.41 3.03 -23.64
C GLY A 253 8.26 2.19 -23.03
N GLU A 254 7.00 2.61 -23.18
CA GLU A 254 5.85 1.83 -22.71
C GLU A 254 5.47 0.74 -23.74
N LEU A 255 5.54 1.03 -25.04
CA LEU A 255 5.23 0.06 -26.11
C LEU A 255 6.23 -1.11 -26.21
N LEU A 256 7.50 -0.89 -25.86
CA LEU A 256 8.53 -1.93 -25.95
C LEU A 256 8.42 -3.00 -24.86
N CYS A 257 7.76 -2.72 -23.74
CA CYS A 257 7.55 -3.69 -22.66
C CYS A 257 6.51 -4.77 -22.99
N GLU A 258 5.65 -4.57 -23.99
CA GLU A 258 4.62 -5.55 -24.39
C GLU A 258 5.06 -6.52 -25.50
N ALA A 259 6.30 -6.39 -26.00
CA ALA A 259 6.67 -6.92 -27.33
C ALA A 259 7.62 -8.15 -27.36
N GLU A 260 8.21 -8.58 -26.24
CA GLU A 260 9.27 -9.62 -26.23
C GLU A 260 8.83 -11.01 -25.70
N ASP A 261 7.56 -11.38 -25.89
CA ASP A 261 7.05 -12.74 -25.62
C ASP A 261 7.23 -13.69 -26.85
N GLU A 262 8.47 -13.90 -27.32
CA GLU A 262 8.80 -14.96 -28.30
C GLU A 262 9.60 -16.12 -27.66
N HIS A 263 9.08 -17.35 -27.83
CA HIS A 263 9.61 -18.57 -27.22
C HIS A 263 11.08 -18.88 -27.58
N VAL A 264 11.94 -18.99 -26.56
CA VAL A 264 13.27 -19.62 -26.67
C VAL A 264 13.43 -20.74 -25.61
N PRO A 265 13.32 -22.02 -25.98
CA PRO A 265 13.44 -23.13 -25.02
C PRO A 265 14.90 -23.45 -24.70
N TYR A 266 15.27 -23.43 -23.41
CA TYR A 266 16.57 -23.88 -22.90
C TYR A 266 16.42 -24.90 -21.77
N GLU A 267 16.75 -26.17 -22.05
CA GLU A 267 16.87 -27.22 -21.04
C GLU A 267 18.15 -27.06 -20.20
N ARG A 268 18.05 -27.04 -18.87
CA ARG A 268 19.13 -27.35 -17.90
C ARG A 268 18.66 -27.23 -16.44
N PRO A 269 19.28 -27.97 -15.50
CA PRO A 269 19.58 -29.40 -15.52
C PRO A 269 18.68 -30.15 -14.51
N SER A 270 18.44 -31.45 -14.71
CA SER A 270 17.69 -32.25 -13.73
C SER A 270 18.48 -32.50 -12.45
N THR A 271 17.82 -32.36 -11.29
CA THR A 271 18.29 -32.84 -9.99
C THR A 271 17.23 -33.73 -9.34
N ALA A 272 17.06 -34.94 -9.89
CA ALA A 272 16.22 -35.98 -9.32
C ALA A 272 17.09 -37.04 -8.63
N ASP A 273 16.86 -37.26 -7.32
CA ASP A 273 17.22 -38.50 -6.63
C ASP A 273 15.96 -39.39 -6.63
N GLU A 274 15.99 -40.51 -7.35
CA GLU A 274 14.88 -41.47 -7.37
C GLU A 274 14.96 -42.44 -6.18
N SER A 275 13.88 -42.49 -5.39
CA SER A 275 13.55 -43.65 -4.56
C SER A 275 12.04 -43.73 -4.36
N GLU A 276 11.39 -44.70 -5.00
CA GLU A 276 9.95 -44.94 -4.82
C GLU A 276 9.63 -45.52 -3.43
N ASP A 277 8.52 -45.10 -2.84
CA ASP A 277 7.62 -46.00 -2.11
C ASP A 277 6.22 -45.37 -1.91
N ARG A 278 5.15 -46.15 -2.12
CA ARG A 278 3.72 -45.82 -1.94
C ARG A 278 2.94 -47.13 -1.66
N PRO A 279 1.70 -47.12 -1.12
CA PRO A 279 0.79 -45.99 -0.86
C PRO A 279 0.54 -45.84 0.68
N LEU A 280 -0.62 -45.59 1.32
CA LEU A 280 -2.07 -45.57 1.01
C LEU A 280 -2.81 -44.62 1.99
N THR A 281 -4.14 -44.73 2.11
CA THR A 281 -5.05 -43.68 2.62
C THR A 281 -5.55 -43.82 4.07
N ARG A 282 -5.87 -42.66 4.68
CA ARG A 282 -6.99 -42.37 5.63
C ARG A 282 -7.27 -43.30 6.84
N ALA A 283 -7.14 -42.72 8.04
CA ALA A 283 -8.08 -42.84 9.18
C ALA A 283 -8.01 -41.50 9.95
N VAL A 284 -9.09 -40.76 10.26
CA VAL A 284 -10.25 -41.09 11.11
C VAL A 284 -9.83 -41.52 12.52
N GLY A 285 -9.58 -40.53 13.39
CA GLY A 285 -9.38 -40.71 14.83
C GLY A 285 -10.65 -40.36 15.61
N VAL A 286 -11.18 -41.30 16.40
CA VAL A 286 -12.33 -41.09 17.28
C VAL A 286 -11.84 -40.78 18.68
N ILE A 287 -12.37 -39.71 19.31
CA ILE A 287 -12.16 -39.38 20.72
C ILE A 287 -13.45 -39.70 21.50
N PRO A 288 -13.40 -40.29 22.71
CA PRO A 288 -14.58 -40.85 23.36
C PRO A 288 -15.58 -39.81 23.85
N LYS A 289 -16.87 -40.16 23.80
CA LYS A 289 -17.89 -39.52 24.65
C LYS A 289 -17.70 -39.99 26.09
N ASP A 290 -17.64 -39.05 27.02
CA ASP A 290 -18.12 -39.27 28.39
C ASP A 290 -19.30 -38.33 28.65
N SER A 291 -20.23 -38.71 29.51
CA SER A 291 -21.57 -38.10 29.58
C SER A 291 -22.12 -38.05 30.99
N GLN A 292 -22.22 -36.84 31.54
CA GLN A 292 -22.93 -36.59 32.79
C GLN A 292 -24.03 -35.54 32.57
N LEU A 293 -25.28 -35.93 32.83
CA LEU A 293 -26.45 -35.05 32.72
C LEU A 293 -26.67 -34.26 34.01
N ARG A 294 -26.96 -32.96 33.89
CA ARG A 294 -27.89 -32.14 34.71
C ARG A 294 -27.72 -30.64 34.41
N PRO A 295 -28.77 -29.81 34.57
CA PRO A 295 -30.17 -30.03 34.23
C PRO A 295 -30.65 -28.99 33.18
N GLU A 296 -31.89 -29.09 32.73
CA GLU A 296 -32.48 -28.13 31.78
C GLU A 296 -32.88 -26.82 32.47
N THR A 297 -32.17 -25.71 32.20
CA THR A 297 -32.69 -24.32 32.03
C THR A 297 -31.52 -23.33 31.85
N SER A 298 -30.84 -23.38 30.71
CA SER A 298 -29.76 -22.44 30.38
C SER A 298 -29.91 -21.95 28.93
N PHE A 299 -29.98 -20.62 28.74
CA PHE A 299 -29.95 -20.00 27.40
C PHE A 299 -28.54 -19.96 26.78
N VAL A 300 -27.54 -20.21 27.61
CA VAL A 300 -26.10 -20.18 27.30
C VAL A 300 -25.47 -21.46 27.87
N THR A 301 -24.61 -22.11 27.09
CA THR A 301 -23.82 -23.25 27.55
C THR A 301 -22.35 -23.01 27.23
N THR A 302 -21.50 -22.94 28.25
CA THR A 302 -20.05 -22.85 28.06
C THR A 302 -19.49 -24.23 27.75
N ILE A 303 -18.81 -24.39 26.62
CA ILE A 303 -18.19 -25.64 26.17
C ILE A 303 -16.78 -25.29 25.66
N ASN A 304 -15.75 -25.93 26.21
CA ASN A 304 -14.34 -25.71 25.83
C ASN A 304 -13.93 -24.21 25.79
N ASN A 305 -14.33 -23.44 26.81
CA ASN A 305 -14.21 -21.98 26.92
C ASN A 305 -14.98 -21.12 25.89
N VAL A 306 -15.62 -21.73 24.89
CA VAL A 306 -16.50 -21.04 23.93
C VAL A 306 -17.93 -20.93 24.51
N THR A 307 -18.62 -19.83 24.18
CA THR A 307 -19.97 -19.55 24.68
C THR A 307 -21.01 -19.90 23.62
N ALA A 308 -21.67 -21.05 23.75
CA ALA A 308 -22.74 -21.45 22.83
C ALA A 308 -24.09 -20.87 23.28
N TYR A 309 -24.76 -20.18 22.37
CA TYR A 309 -26.08 -19.56 22.56
C TYR A 309 -27.17 -20.36 21.83
N LYS A 310 -28.28 -20.68 22.51
CA LYS A 310 -29.40 -21.41 21.89
C LYS A 310 -30.45 -20.44 21.32
N THR A 311 -30.34 -20.12 20.03
CA THR A 311 -31.10 -19.07 19.33
C THR A 311 -32.17 -19.64 18.40
N LYS A 312 -33.23 -18.86 18.12
CA LYS A 312 -34.05 -19.01 16.90
C LYS A 312 -33.85 -17.85 15.92
N ASN A 313 -33.69 -16.63 16.44
CA ASN A 313 -33.50 -15.41 15.65
C ASN A 313 -32.14 -14.77 15.98
N LEU A 314 -31.29 -14.66 14.96
CA LEU A 314 -30.00 -13.97 15.01
C LEU A 314 -30.12 -12.70 14.17
N GLU A 315 -29.96 -11.53 14.79
CA GLU A 315 -30.05 -10.23 14.16
C GLU A 315 -28.67 -9.57 14.14
N LEU A 316 -28.21 -9.21 12.94
CA LEU A 316 -26.98 -8.47 12.68
C LEU A 316 -27.37 -7.06 12.26
N ASN A 317 -26.86 -6.05 12.95
CA ASN A 317 -27.08 -4.64 12.62
C ASN A 317 -25.76 -3.98 12.25
N PHE A 318 -25.60 -3.61 10.99
CA PHE A 318 -24.41 -2.91 10.51
C PHE A 318 -24.59 -1.40 10.61
N THR A 319 -23.63 -0.74 11.24
CA THR A 319 -23.73 0.67 11.66
C THR A 319 -22.62 1.58 11.11
N ASP A 320 -21.58 1.01 10.51
CA ASP A 320 -20.40 1.72 10.02
C ASP A 320 -19.74 0.94 8.86
N THR A 321 -19.13 1.66 7.90
CA THR A 321 -18.40 1.12 6.74
C THR A 321 -16.92 1.50 6.81
N TRP A 322 -16.08 0.88 5.99
CA TRP A 322 -14.65 1.24 5.97
C TRP A 322 -14.35 2.61 5.32
N GLY A 323 -15.31 3.20 4.59
CA GLY A 323 -15.25 4.60 4.14
C GLY A 323 -16.26 5.04 3.07
N ASP A 324 -17.04 4.13 2.46
CA ASP A 324 -18.12 4.52 1.53
C ASP A 324 -19.38 4.95 2.31
N PRO A 325 -19.88 6.19 2.16
CA PRO A 325 -21.05 6.68 2.89
C PRO A 325 -22.40 6.33 2.24
N HIS A 326 -22.39 5.73 1.05
CA HIS A 326 -23.59 5.44 0.24
C HIS A 326 -23.90 3.94 0.14
N TYR A 327 -22.92 3.06 0.31
CA TYR A 327 -23.08 1.62 0.13
C TYR A 327 -22.37 0.79 1.19
N LEU A 328 -23.05 -0.27 1.65
CA LEU A 328 -22.48 -1.30 2.51
C LEU A 328 -22.61 -2.66 1.81
N GLY A 329 -21.56 -3.47 1.88
CA GLY A 329 -21.55 -4.80 1.30
C GLY A 329 -20.74 -5.83 2.08
N LEU A 330 -20.94 -7.09 1.70
CA LEU A 330 -20.20 -8.26 2.15
C LEU A 330 -20.05 -9.23 0.98
N THR A 331 -19.03 -10.07 1.00
CA THR A 331 -18.91 -11.19 0.04
C THR A 331 -19.74 -12.37 0.54
N ALA A 332 -19.48 -12.88 1.75
CA ALA A 332 -20.18 -14.05 2.29
C ALA A 332 -20.34 -14.00 3.83
N LEU A 333 -21.30 -14.77 4.35
CA LEU A 333 -21.59 -14.90 5.77
C LEU A 333 -21.96 -16.34 6.14
N GLU A 334 -21.19 -16.94 7.05
CA GLU A 334 -21.55 -18.18 7.75
C GLU A 334 -21.85 -17.92 9.23
N VAL A 335 -22.67 -18.79 9.82
CA VAL A 335 -22.93 -18.82 11.26
C VAL A 335 -22.27 -20.07 11.85
N VAL A 336 -21.43 -19.89 12.87
CA VAL A 336 -20.58 -20.95 13.41
C VAL A 336 -21.31 -21.71 14.51
N GLY A 337 -21.33 -23.03 14.39
CA GLY A 337 -21.97 -23.98 15.28
C GLY A 337 -21.13 -24.33 16.50
N ARG A 338 -21.32 -25.53 17.05
CA ARG A 338 -20.81 -25.90 18.38
C ARG A 338 -19.32 -26.26 18.37
N ASP A 339 -18.91 -27.00 17.36
CA ASP A 339 -17.62 -27.67 17.25
C ASP A 339 -16.77 -27.05 16.10
N GLY A 340 -17.10 -25.81 15.68
CA GLY A 340 -16.46 -25.03 14.62
C GLY A 340 -17.11 -25.14 13.23
N GLU A 341 -18.19 -25.91 13.12
CA GLU A 341 -18.89 -26.20 11.86
C GLU A 341 -19.71 -25.01 11.35
N SER A 342 -19.78 -24.86 10.02
CA SER A 342 -20.72 -23.94 9.39
C SER A 342 -22.14 -24.48 9.47
N ILE A 343 -23.08 -23.68 9.98
CA ILE A 343 -24.51 -24.01 10.03
C ILE A 343 -25.13 -23.71 8.65
N PRO A 344 -25.70 -24.69 7.93
CA PRO A 344 -26.26 -24.46 6.59
C PRO A 344 -27.48 -23.52 6.60
N ILE A 345 -27.27 -22.29 6.12
CA ILE A 345 -28.30 -21.27 5.94
C ILE A 345 -28.99 -21.47 4.58
N LYS A 346 -30.26 -21.07 4.48
CA LYS A 346 -31.00 -20.99 3.21
C LYS A 346 -31.56 -19.60 3.04
N LEU A 347 -31.76 -19.15 1.79
CA LEU A 347 -32.33 -17.83 1.50
C LEU A 347 -33.69 -17.59 2.19
N SER A 348 -34.49 -18.64 2.40
CA SER A 348 -35.76 -18.59 3.14
C SER A 348 -35.62 -18.33 4.65
N MET A 349 -34.40 -18.36 5.19
CA MET A 349 -34.08 -18.00 6.58
C MET A 349 -33.56 -16.57 6.69
N LEU A 350 -33.12 -15.97 5.58
CA LEU A 350 -32.55 -14.62 5.53
C LEU A 350 -33.64 -13.57 5.31
N THR A 351 -33.50 -12.43 5.97
CA THR A 351 -34.28 -11.22 5.69
C THR A 351 -33.40 -10.02 5.99
N ALA A 352 -33.24 -9.13 5.01
CA ALA A 352 -32.44 -7.92 5.17
C ALA A 352 -33.26 -6.65 4.91
N ASN A 353 -32.89 -5.57 5.60
CA ASN A 353 -33.46 -4.23 5.45
C ASN A 353 -32.34 -3.16 5.52
N PRO A 354 -31.95 -2.53 4.40
CA PRO A 354 -32.42 -2.78 3.03
C PRO A 354 -32.14 -4.22 2.56
N ARG A 355 -32.90 -4.72 1.58
CA ARG A 355 -32.77 -6.12 1.12
C ARG A 355 -31.49 -6.35 0.31
N ASP A 356 -31.35 -5.56 -0.74
CA ASP A 356 -30.21 -5.49 -1.65
C ASP A 356 -30.29 -4.14 -2.41
N VAL A 357 -29.28 -3.82 -3.22
CA VAL A 357 -29.16 -2.54 -3.93
C VAL A 357 -30.33 -2.22 -4.87
N ARG A 358 -31.10 -3.23 -5.28
CA ARG A 358 -32.31 -3.11 -6.13
C ARG A 358 -33.48 -2.38 -5.45
N VAL A 359 -33.34 -1.98 -4.18
CA VAL A 359 -34.24 -1.03 -3.51
C VAL A 359 -34.09 0.39 -4.08
N LEU A 360 -32.98 0.70 -4.76
CA LEU A 360 -32.77 1.97 -5.46
C LEU A 360 -33.41 1.95 -6.87
N PRO A 361 -34.08 3.04 -7.30
CA PRO A 361 -34.63 3.14 -8.66
C PRO A 361 -33.56 2.93 -9.75
N GLY A 362 -33.87 2.09 -10.75
CA GLY A 362 -32.97 1.81 -11.87
C GLY A 362 -31.94 0.69 -11.60
N HIS A 363 -31.89 0.15 -10.39
CA HIS A 363 -31.05 -1.01 -10.05
C HIS A 363 -31.80 -2.36 -10.14
N ASP A 364 -32.98 -2.43 -10.75
CA ASP A 364 -33.87 -3.61 -10.79
C ASP A 364 -33.22 -4.91 -11.31
N HIS A 365 -32.12 -4.80 -12.06
CA HIS A 365 -31.36 -5.92 -12.66
C HIS A 365 -29.95 -6.10 -12.08
N ASP A 366 -29.64 -5.44 -10.95
CA ASP A 366 -28.34 -5.58 -10.28
C ASP A 366 -28.15 -6.99 -9.69
N ALA A 367 -26.95 -7.54 -9.86
CA ALA A 367 -26.61 -8.90 -9.44
C ALA A 367 -26.24 -9.03 -7.95
N ARG A 368 -26.08 -7.91 -7.23
CA ARG A 368 -25.53 -7.86 -5.86
C ARG A 368 -26.58 -8.15 -4.77
N THR A 369 -27.17 -9.33 -4.84
CA THR A 369 -28.44 -9.68 -4.19
C THR A 369 -28.26 -10.45 -2.87
N LEU A 370 -29.32 -10.53 -2.04
CA LEU A 370 -29.23 -11.12 -0.69
C LEU A 370 -28.79 -12.60 -0.66
N ASP A 371 -29.01 -13.34 -1.74
CA ASP A 371 -28.56 -14.72 -1.93
C ASP A 371 -27.04 -14.87 -2.03
N LYS A 372 -26.30 -13.83 -2.42
CA LYS A 372 -24.84 -13.86 -2.60
C LYS A 372 -24.07 -14.14 -1.31
N LEU A 373 -24.61 -13.71 -0.17
CA LEU A 373 -24.08 -14.04 1.16
C LEU A 373 -23.89 -15.55 1.42
N ILE A 374 -24.61 -16.40 0.69
CA ILE A 374 -24.68 -17.85 0.91
C ILE A 374 -24.58 -18.66 -0.39
N ASP A 375 -24.07 -18.07 -1.49
CA ASP A 375 -23.98 -18.77 -2.79
C ASP A 375 -22.82 -19.78 -2.88
N GLY A 376 -21.88 -19.72 -1.92
CA GLY A 376 -20.72 -20.60 -1.78
C GLY A 376 -19.40 -19.99 -2.28
N THR A 377 -19.44 -18.83 -2.94
CA THR A 377 -18.28 -18.23 -3.63
C THR A 377 -17.54 -17.24 -2.73
N THR A 378 -16.96 -17.73 -1.62
CA THR A 378 -16.38 -16.88 -0.58
C THR A 378 -15.10 -16.15 -0.98
N LEU A 379 -14.25 -16.79 -1.80
CA LEU A 379 -12.94 -16.27 -2.23
C LEU A 379 -13.02 -15.69 -3.63
N THR A 380 -13.45 -14.43 -3.72
CA THR A 380 -13.67 -13.74 -5.00
C THR A 380 -13.41 -12.24 -4.94
N VAL A 381 -13.14 -11.65 -6.11
CA VAL A 381 -13.17 -10.20 -6.39
C VAL A 381 -14.32 -9.83 -7.34
N ALA A 382 -15.04 -10.81 -7.90
CA ALA A 382 -16.17 -10.57 -8.80
C ALA A 382 -17.42 -10.14 -8.00
N ASP A 383 -17.96 -8.96 -8.27
CA ASP A 383 -19.07 -8.42 -7.49
C ASP A 383 -20.44 -9.03 -7.82
N GLU A 384 -20.57 -9.78 -8.90
CA GLU A 384 -21.69 -10.70 -9.13
C GLU A 384 -21.80 -11.81 -8.07
N HIS A 385 -20.79 -11.98 -7.19
CA HIS A 385 -20.79 -12.87 -6.03
C HIS A 385 -20.77 -12.11 -4.69
N MET A 386 -21.14 -10.83 -4.65
CA MET A 386 -21.16 -10.02 -3.43
C MET A 386 -22.54 -9.43 -3.16
N TRP A 387 -22.93 -9.35 -1.89
CA TRP A 387 -24.13 -8.63 -1.46
C TRP A 387 -23.82 -7.14 -1.27
N LEU A 388 -24.74 -6.28 -1.74
CA LEU A 388 -24.65 -4.83 -1.56
C LEU A 388 -26.01 -4.25 -1.19
N VAL A 389 -26.03 -3.27 -0.29
CA VAL A 389 -27.20 -2.45 0.09
C VAL A 389 -26.83 -0.96 0.07
N PRO A 390 -27.80 -0.06 -0.15
CA PRO A 390 -27.59 1.34 0.18
C PRO A 390 -27.34 1.49 1.69
N PHE A 391 -26.30 2.23 2.04
CA PHE A 391 -25.97 2.63 3.40
C PHE A 391 -26.43 4.06 3.64
N VAL A 392 -26.85 4.36 4.87
CA VAL A 392 -27.11 5.72 5.34
C VAL A 392 -26.62 5.83 6.78
N GLU A 393 -25.66 6.72 7.02
CA GLU A 393 -25.07 6.92 8.34
C GLU A 393 -26.14 7.14 9.43
N ASN A 394 -25.87 6.65 10.64
CA ASN A 394 -26.78 6.71 11.80
C ASN A 394 -28.14 5.99 11.62
N LYS A 395 -28.31 5.14 10.59
CA LYS A 395 -29.45 4.22 10.45
C LYS A 395 -29.04 2.76 10.66
N ASN A 396 -30.03 1.92 10.94
CA ASN A 396 -29.85 0.48 11.14
C ASN A 396 -29.94 -0.26 9.79
N HIS A 397 -28.91 -1.02 9.44
CA HIS A 397 -28.89 -1.91 8.27
C HIS A 397 -28.96 -3.34 8.80
N LEU A 398 -30.15 -3.91 8.80
CA LEU A 398 -30.46 -5.16 9.50
C LEU A 398 -30.35 -6.34 8.56
N LEU A 399 -29.69 -7.40 9.02
CA LEU A 399 -29.66 -8.73 8.41
C LEU A 399 -30.06 -9.74 9.48
N THR A 400 -31.24 -10.34 9.32
CA THR A 400 -31.84 -11.27 10.27
C THR A 400 -31.84 -12.68 9.70
N ILE A 401 -31.40 -13.64 10.52
CA ILE A 401 -31.38 -15.07 10.23
C ILE A 401 -32.36 -15.76 11.19
N THR A 402 -33.46 -16.27 10.64
CA THR A 402 -34.51 -16.98 11.39
C THR A 402 -34.41 -18.48 11.09
N PHE A 403 -33.91 -19.23 12.06
CA PHE A 403 -33.81 -20.69 11.97
C PHE A 403 -35.20 -21.34 12.15
N PRO A 404 -35.52 -22.47 11.48
CA PRO A 404 -36.78 -23.17 11.69
C PRO A 404 -36.96 -23.68 13.14
N GLU A 405 -35.88 -24.26 13.67
CA GLU A 405 -35.75 -24.78 15.04
C GLU A 405 -34.67 -24.02 15.82
N LYS A 406 -34.50 -24.31 17.12
CA LYS A 406 -33.48 -23.63 17.95
C LYS A 406 -32.10 -24.25 17.81
N VAL A 407 -31.20 -23.56 17.11
CA VAL A 407 -29.81 -23.97 16.85
C VAL A 407 -28.86 -23.46 17.95
N LEU A 408 -27.72 -24.11 18.15
CA LEU A 408 -26.62 -23.61 18.98
C LEU A 408 -25.63 -22.84 18.10
N VAL A 409 -25.37 -21.58 18.42
CA VAL A 409 -24.44 -20.71 17.70
C VAL A 409 -23.33 -20.25 18.65
N THR A 410 -22.08 -20.27 18.19
CA THR A 410 -20.91 -19.78 18.93
C THR A 410 -20.29 -18.52 18.35
N GLY A 411 -20.53 -18.22 17.07
CA GLY A 411 -19.95 -17.07 16.38
C GLY A 411 -20.43 -16.88 14.94
N LEU A 412 -19.73 -16.01 14.21
CA LEU A 412 -19.92 -15.74 12.78
C LEU A 412 -18.59 -15.92 12.05
N ARG A 413 -18.64 -16.28 10.76
CA ARG A 413 -17.50 -16.15 9.86
C ARG A 413 -17.89 -15.24 8.70
N ILE A 414 -17.13 -14.16 8.52
CA ILE A 414 -17.48 -13.06 7.62
C ILE A 414 -16.39 -12.89 6.57
N TRP A 415 -16.79 -12.87 5.29
CA TRP A 415 -15.97 -12.40 4.18
C TRP A 415 -16.47 -11.01 3.80
N ASN A 416 -15.66 -9.98 4.05
CA ASN A 416 -16.04 -8.59 3.82
C ASN A 416 -16.12 -8.27 2.30
N TYR A 417 -16.64 -7.11 1.91
CA TYR A 417 -16.70 -6.71 0.49
C TYR A 417 -15.30 -6.59 -0.11
N ASN A 418 -15.02 -7.30 -1.22
CA ASN A 418 -13.65 -7.56 -1.68
C ASN A 418 -13.34 -7.16 -3.15
N LYS A 419 -14.24 -6.41 -3.82
CA LYS A 419 -14.17 -6.19 -5.28
C LYS A 419 -12.82 -5.63 -5.80
N SER A 420 -12.29 -4.62 -5.12
CA SER A 420 -11.04 -3.93 -5.46
C SER A 420 -10.50 -3.22 -4.21
N ARG A 421 -9.25 -2.72 -4.21
CA ARG A 421 -8.70 -2.00 -3.04
C ARG A 421 -9.45 -0.70 -2.76
N GLU A 422 -10.09 -0.15 -3.78
CA GLU A 422 -10.84 1.09 -3.82
C GLU A 422 -12.30 0.84 -3.42
N ASP A 423 -12.93 -0.24 -3.91
CA ASP A 423 -14.32 -0.57 -3.59
C ASP A 423 -14.47 -1.27 -2.23
N THR A 424 -13.41 -1.85 -1.65
CA THR A 424 -13.41 -2.48 -0.30
C THR A 424 -13.76 -1.50 0.83
N TYR A 425 -13.74 -0.19 0.59
CA TYR A 425 -14.26 0.82 1.53
C TYR A 425 -15.80 0.72 1.71
N ARG A 426 -16.52 0.00 0.84
CA ARG A 426 -17.93 -0.44 1.04
C ARG A 426 -18.07 -1.60 2.02
N GLY A 427 -16.96 -2.22 2.44
CA GLY A 427 -17.00 -3.28 3.43
C GLY A 427 -17.61 -2.80 4.74
N ALA A 428 -18.43 -3.64 5.37
CA ALA A 428 -18.91 -3.38 6.72
C ALA A 428 -17.73 -3.30 7.70
N LYS A 429 -17.80 -2.38 8.67
CA LYS A 429 -16.75 -2.13 9.66
C LYS A 429 -17.23 -2.41 11.08
N ILE A 430 -18.48 -2.08 11.42
CA ILE A 430 -19.05 -2.39 12.73
C ILE A 430 -20.34 -3.20 12.57
N VAL A 431 -20.45 -4.31 13.31
CA VAL A 431 -21.68 -5.09 13.46
C VAL A 431 -22.09 -5.25 14.93
N HIS A 432 -23.32 -4.93 15.25
CA HIS A 432 -23.94 -5.26 16.53
C HIS A 432 -24.77 -6.54 16.36
N VAL A 433 -24.65 -7.47 17.31
CA VAL A 433 -25.26 -8.81 17.21
C VAL A 433 -26.27 -9.00 18.34
N LYS A 434 -27.49 -9.39 17.99
CA LYS A 434 -28.55 -9.76 18.94
C LYS A 434 -29.03 -11.19 18.71
N ILE A 435 -29.33 -11.90 19.79
CA ILE A 435 -29.82 -13.28 19.82
C ILE A 435 -31.14 -13.30 20.57
N ASP A 436 -32.20 -13.80 19.91
CA ASP A 436 -33.59 -13.80 20.40
C ASP A 436 -34.00 -12.42 21.00
N GLY A 437 -33.52 -11.33 20.40
CA GLY A 437 -33.76 -9.93 20.82
C GLY A 437 -32.79 -9.35 21.86
N ARG A 438 -31.94 -10.17 22.49
CA ARG A 438 -30.91 -9.71 23.45
C ARG A 438 -29.59 -9.42 22.73
N GLN A 439 -29.05 -8.22 22.87
CA GLN A 439 -27.70 -7.90 22.37
C GLN A 439 -26.63 -8.72 23.11
N ILE A 440 -25.71 -9.31 22.33
CA ILE A 440 -24.55 -10.08 22.82
C ILE A 440 -23.21 -9.47 22.41
N SER A 441 -23.17 -8.61 21.38
CA SER A 441 -21.98 -7.83 21.05
C SER A 441 -21.70 -6.75 22.11
N PRO A 442 -20.46 -6.24 22.22
CA PRO A 442 -20.15 -5.03 22.97
C PRO A 442 -21.05 -3.84 22.59
N SER A 443 -21.08 -2.80 23.43
CA SER A 443 -21.78 -1.54 23.14
C SER A 443 -21.23 -0.87 21.87
N THR A 444 -19.94 -0.99 21.62
CA THR A 444 -19.23 -0.56 20.40
C THR A 444 -19.45 -1.47 19.19
N GLY A 445 -20.17 -2.60 19.34
CA GLY A 445 -20.24 -3.65 18.32
C GLY A 445 -18.94 -4.49 18.22
N TYR A 446 -18.92 -5.41 17.27
CA TYR A 446 -17.71 -6.11 16.83
C TYR A 446 -17.12 -5.41 15.61
N LEU A 447 -15.79 -5.28 15.57
CA LEU A 447 -15.05 -4.70 14.45
C LEU A 447 -14.78 -5.75 13.37
N ILE A 448 -15.22 -5.48 12.14
CA ILE A 448 -15.03 -6.33 10.96
C ILE A 448 -13.80 -5.84 10.19
N ARG A 449 -12.87 -6.74 9.89
CA ARG A 449 -11.64 -6.51 9.12
C ARG A 449 -11.97 -6.09 7.67
N LYS A 450 -11.30 -5.07 7.13
CA LYS A 450 -11.44 -4.64 5.73
C LYS A 450 -11.14 -5.80 4.77
N GLY A 451 -11.81 -5.85 3.61
CA GLY A 451 -11.46 -6.80 2.55
C GLY A 451 -10.10 -6.43 1.92
N PRO A 452 -9.22 -7.40 1.60
CA PRO A 452 -7.88 -7.13 1.05
C PRO A 452 -7.86 -6.73 -0.45
N GLY A 453 -9.01 -6.59 -1.10
CA GLY A 453 -9.14 -6.21 -2.52
C GLY A 453 -8.47 -7.21 -3.47
N SER A 454 -8.35 -8.47 -3.04
CA SER A 454 -7.57 -9.53 -3.69
C SER A 454 -7.92 -10.90 -3.10
N CYS A 455 -7.46 -11.99 -3.74
CA CYS A 455 -7.68 -13.37 -3.28
C CYS A 455 -6.36 -14.10 -2.95
N HIS A 456 -5.37 -13.39 -2.39
CA HIS A 456 -4.07 -13.96 -2.03
C HIS A 456 -4.10 -14.95 -0.86
N PHE A 457 -5.17 -14.93 -0.06
CA PHE A 457 -5.40 -15.78 1.11
C PHE A 457 -6.90 -15.86 1.41
N ASP A 458 -7.32 -16.78 2.27
CA ASP A 458 -8.69 -16.80 2.78
C ASP A 458 -8.89 -15.63 3.76
N PHE A 459 -9.65 -14.62 3.33
CA PHE A 459 -9.91 -13.42 4.10
C PHE A 459 -11.12 -13.53 5.03
N ALA A 460 -11.61 -14.75 5.31
CA ALA A 460 -12.53 -15.06 6.39
C ALA A 460 -12.07 -14.47 7.73
N GLN A 461 -12.96 -13.73 8.41
CA GLN A 461 -12.76 -13.33 9.80
C GLN A 461 -13.75 -14.08 10.71
N GLU A 462 -13.25 -14.72 11.78
CA GLU A 462 -14.10 -15.43 12.74
C GLU A 462 -14.38 -14.60 14.01
N ILE A 463 -15.66 -14.30 14.24
CA ILE A 463 -16.14 -13.50 15.37
C ILE A 463 -16.81 -14.43 16.39
N ILE A 464 -16.03 -14.88 17.37
CA ILE A 464 -16.50 -15.74 18.48
C ILE A 464 -17.24 -14.90 19.51
N PHE A 465 -18.46 -15.33 19.88
CA PHE A 465 -19.29 -14.66 20.87
C PHE A 465 -18.78 -14.92 22.29
N LYS A 466 -18.47 -13.84 23.02
CA LYS A 466 -18.02 -13.89 24.43
C LYS A 466 -19.24 -13.78 25.37
N CYS A 467 -19.21 -14.49 26.50
CA CYS A 467 -20.26 -14.35 27.53
C CYS A 467 -20.02 -13.08 28.35
N ASN A 468 -20.89 -12.07 28.20
CA ASN A 468 -20.85 -10.84 29.01
C ASN A 468 -21.32 -11.12 30.45
N ASN A 469 -20.42 -11.71 31.24
CA ASN A 469 -20.52 -11.85 32.69
C ASN A 469 -19.58 -10.83 33.37
N ASN A 470 -20.19 -9.88 34.07
CA ASN A 470 -19.60 -8.80 34.88
C ASN A 470 -19.07 -7.56 34.14
N ASN A 471 -19.45 -6.40 34.67
CA ASN A 471 -19.01 -5.08 34.24
C ASN A 471 -17.55 -4.84 34.69
N ASN A 472 -16.58 -5.29 33.91
CA ASN A 472 -15.24 -4.70 33.94
C ASN A 472 -15.18 -3.60 32.87
N ASN A 473 -14.70 -2.42 33.25
CA ASN A 473 -14.64 -1.27 32.35
C ASN A 473 -13.63 -1.53 31.22
N GLU A 474 -14.11 -1.94 30.05
CA GLU A 474 -13.34 -1.84 28.81
C GLU A 474 -12.98 -0.37 28.60
N LYS A 475 -11.70 -0.02 28.77
CA LYS A 475 -11.21 1.31 28.44
C LYS A 475 -11.35 1.48 26.94
N GLY A 476 -12.18 2.42 26.50
CA GLY A 476 -12.30 2.76 25.09
C GLY A 476 -10.93 3.10 24.52
N PHE A 477 -10.57 2.46 23.40
CA PHE A 477 -9.34 2.78 22.67
C PHE A 477 -9.42 4.20 22.13
N SER A 478 -8.79 5.13 22.86
CA SER A 478 -8.49 6.46 22.36
C SER A 478 -7.22 6.38 21.52
N PRO A 479 -7.15 6.96 20.31
CA PRO A 479 -5.88 7.08 19.59
C PRO A 479 -4.94 7.99 20.38
N VAL A 480 -3.86 7.42 20.91
CA VAL A 480 -2.91 8.15 21.78
C VAL A 480 -1.86 8.84 20.92
N ASN A 481 -2.14 10.07 20.52
CA ASN A 481 -1.12 10.97 19.97
C ASN A 481 -0.16 11.39 21.09
N HIS A 482 1.01 10.74 21.15
CA HIS A 482 2.11 11.10 22.06
C HIS A 482 3.42 11.29 21.28
N ALA A 483 3.60 12.50 20.73
CA ALA A 483 4.92 12.99 20.37
C ALA A 483 5.76 13.13 21.66
N GLY A 484 6.96 12.55 21.67
CA GLY A 484 7.78 12.44 22.89
C GLY A 484 9.13 11.77 22.60
N GLY A 485 9.92 12.38 21.72
CA GLY A 485 11.16 11.79 21.21
C GLY A 485 12.30 11.70 22.23
N VAL A 486 13.20 10.74 22.00
CA VAL A 486 14.57 10.69 22.52
C VAL A 486 15.49 10.34 21.35
N GLU A 487 16.63 11.02 21.25
CA GLU A 487 17.51 10.95 20.07
C GLU A 487 18.09 9.54 19.85
N THR A 488 17.64 8.87 18.79
CA THR A 488 18.38 7.81 18.10
C THR A 488 18.56 8.21 16.63
N SER A 489 19.70 7.84 16.04
CA SER A 489 20.16 8.26 14.71
C SER A 489 19.07 8.37 13.64
N HIS A 490 19.04 9.52 12.95
CA HIS A 490 18.08 9.87 11.90
C HIS A 490 17.91 8.79 10.82
N ASP A 491 16.65 8.57 10.41
CA ASP A 491 16.15 8.34 9.04
C ASP A 491 14.79 7.58 9.01
N TYR A 492 14.31 7.08 10.16
CA TYR A 492 12.95 6.54 10.29
C TYR A 492 12.41 6.65 11.72
N GLU A 493 11.31 7.37 11.95
CA GLU A 493 10.57 7.31 13.22
C GLU A 493 9.70 6.05 13.23
N ALA A 494 10.23 4.98 13.81
CA ALA A 494 9.56 3.68 13.82
C ALA A 494 8.25 3.75 14.61
N VAL A 495 7.15 3.32 13.97
CA VAL A 495 5.81 3.26 14.59
C VAL A 495 5.87 2.44 15.86
N GLN A 496 5.68 3.08 17.02
CA GLN A 496 5.74 2.38 18.30
C GLN A 496 4.48 1.52 18.49
N MET A 497 4.68 0.23 18.73
CA MET A 497 3.64 -0.76 19.02
C MET A 497 2.49 -0.76 17.99
N PRO A 498 2.76 -1.05 16.69
CA PRO A 498 1.71 -1.12 15.69
C PRO A 498 0.65 -2.14 16.09
N CYS A 499 -0.60 -1.85 15.72
CA CYS A 499 -1.76 -2.67 16.01
C CYS A 499 -2.67 -2.68 14.79
N GLY A 500 -3.08 -3.87 14.36
CA GLY A 500 -3.91 -4.07 13.17
C GLY A 500 -4.25 -5.54 12.97
N PHE A 501 -4.96 -5.85 11.89
CA PHE A 501 -5.39 -7.21 11.56
C PHE A 501 -4.40 -7.97 10.67
N ILE A 502 -3.71 -7.29 9.75
CA ILE A 502 -2.89 -7.91 8.70
C ILE A 502 -1.48 -7.31 8.72
N TYR A 503 -0.49 -8.14 9.04
CA TYR A 503 0.93 -7.81 8.98
C TYR A 503 1.50 -8.36 7.67
N GLN A 504 1.68 -7.49 6.68
CA GLN A 504 2.14 -7.86 5.34
C GLN A 504 3.63 -7.54 5.15
N PHE A 505 4.45 -8.57 5.05
CA PHE A 505 5.83 -8.47 4.60
C PHE A 505 5.84 -8.39 3.06
N GLN A 506 6.39 -7.31 2.51
CA GLN A 506 6.70 -7.16 1.09
C GLN A 506 8.19 -7.47 0.89
N LEU A 507 8.51 -8.53 0.15
CA LEU A 507 9.88 -9.01 -0.03
C LEU A 507 10.36 -8.56 -1.42
N PHE A 508 11.25 -7.58 -1.49
CA PHE A 508 11.61 -6.92 -2.75
C PHE A 508 12.73 -7.63 -3.51
N THR A 509 13.73 -8.16 -2.79
CA THR A 509 14.94 -8.76 -3.39
C THR A 509 15.40 -9.97 -2.59
N ALA A 510 15.94 -10.97 -3.29
CA ALA A 510 16.83 -11.96 -2.69
C ALA A 510 18.30 -11.50 -2.80
N TRP A 511 19.23 -12.20 -2.13
CA TRP A 511 20.63 -11.80 -2.08
C TRP A 511 21.41 -11.98 -3.39
N SER A 512 21.24 -13.11 -4.10
CA SER A 512 21.91 -13.37 -5.39
C SER A 512 21.22 -14.44 -6.26
N ASP A 513 19.99 -14.84 -5.93
CA ASP A 513 19.17 -15.72 -6.76
C ASP A 513 18.04 -14.87 -7.39
N GLN A 514 17.86 -14.96 -8.71
CA GLN A 514 16.87 -14.18 -9.46
C GLN A 514 15.52 -14.89 -9.60
N TYR A 515 15.44 -16.17 -9.21
CA TYR A 515 14.28 -17.03 -9.47
C TYR A 515 13.55 -17.44 -8.19
N TYR A 516 14.20 -17.37 -7.03
CA TYR A 516 13.64 -17.87 -5.78
C TYR A 516 13.99 -17.00 -4.57
N ILE A 517 12.98 -16.76 -3.74
CA ILE A 517 13.10 -16.06 -2.45
C ILE A 517 12.50 -16.90 -1.33
N GLY A 518 13.12 -16.89 -0.16
CA GLY A 518 12.70 -17.71 0.97
C GLY A 518 13.04 -17.14 2.33
N LEU A 519 12.46 -17.77 3.35
CA LEU A 519 12.69 -17.49 4.76
C LEU A 519 12.65 -18.82 5.54
N ASN A 520 13.33 -18.85 6.67
CA ASN A 520 13.39 -20.00 7.57
C ASN A 520 12.29 -19.98 8.63
N GLY A 521 11.85 -18.80 9.08
CA GLY A 521 10.87 -18.68 10.17
C GLY A 521 10.55 -17.24 10.56
N LEU A 522 9.39 -17.06 11.18
CA LEU A 522 8.84 -15.81 11.71
C LEU A 522 8.27 -16.04 13.12
N GLU A 523 8.57 -15.14 14.05
CA GLU A 523 7.91 -15.09 15.36
C GLU A 523 7.46 -13.66 15.68
N LEU A 524 6.20 -13.49 16.07
CA LEU A 524 5.63 -12.20 16.49
C LEU A 524 5.38 -12.23 18.00
N TYR A 525 5.57 -11.11 18.69
CA TYR A 525 5.47 -11.00 20.14
C TYR A 525 4.51 -9.87 20.55
N ASP A 526 3.65 -10.14 21.53
CA ASP A 526 2.62 -9.21 22.03
C ASP A 526 3.22 -8.05 22.86
N GLU A 527 2.38 -7.13 23.35
CA GLU A 527 2.84 -6.02 24.20
C GLU A 527 3.41 -6.46 25.57
N ASN A 528 3.15 -7.70 25.96
CA ASN A 528 3.64 -8.33 27.19
C ASN A 528 4.91 -9.18 26.94
N LEU A 529 5.46 -9.13 25.73
CA LEU A 529 6.68 -9.82 25.29
C LEU A 529 6.55 -11.35 25.24
N LYS A 530 5.31 -11.83 25.12
CA LYS A 530 4.98 -13.24 24.92
C LYS A 530 4.84 -13.52 23.43
N GLN A 531 5.40 -14.64 22.97
CA GLN A 531 5.25 -15.10 21.59
C GLN A 531 3.77 -15.36 21.27
N ILE A 532 3.25 -14.66 20.27
CA ILE A 532 1.91 -14.85 19.73
C ILE A 532 1.87 -16.23 19.07
N GLN A 533 0.88 -17.04 19.44
CA GLN A 533 0.74 -18.39 18.91
C GLN A 533 -0.03 -18.31 17.58
N LEU A 534 0.67 -18.54 16.48
CA LEU A 534 0.12 -18.54 15.13
C LEU A 534 -0.29 -19.96 14.73
N THR A 535 -1.34 -20.06 13.93
CA THR A 535 -1.81 -21.31 13.30
C THR A 535 -1.69 -21.22 11.78
N GLU A 536 -1.90 -22.34 11.07
CA GLU A 536 -1.88 -22.39 9.60
C GLU A 536 -2.84 -21.36 8.96
N ASN A 537 -3.99 -21.08 9.60
CA ASN A 537 -4.93 -20.05 9.15
C ASN A 537 -4.42 -18.61 9.32
N ASN A 538 -3.39 -18.39 10.15
CA ASN A 538 -2.83 -17.06 10.41
C ASN A 538 -1.65 -16.72 9.49
N ILE A 539 -1.22 -17.61 8.59
CA ILE A 539 -0.06 -17.40 7.71
C ILE A 539 -0.40 -17.71 6.25
N SER A 540 -0.07 -16.80 5.34
CA SER A 540 -0.15 -17.06 3.89
C SER A 540 0.98 -16.35 3.15
N ALA A 541 1.20 -16.73 1.90
CA ALA A 541 2.12 -16.05 1.00
C ALA A 541 1.56 -15.92 -0.41
N HIS A 542 2.07 -14.96 -1.17
CA HIS A 542 1.77 -14.80 -2.58
C HIS A 542 3.05 -14.45 -3.36
N PRO A 543 3.54 -15.31 -4.27
CA PRO A 543 3.04 -16.66 -4.56
C PRO A 543 3.17 -17.58 -3.32
N VAL A 544 2.28 -18.57 -3.20
CA VAL A 544 2.17 -19.41 -1.99
C VAL A 544 3.48 -20.15 -1.69
N CYS A 545 4.07 -20.78 -2.70
CA CYS A 545 5.37 -21.43 -2.68
C CYS A 545 5.77 -21.79 -4.12
N VAL A 546 6.84 -22.57 -4.30
CA VAL A 546 7.25 -23.11 -5.62
C VAL A 546 6.21 -23.98 -6.33
N ASN A 547 5.15 -24.44 -5.65
CA ASN A 547 4.05 -25.20 -6.27
C ASN A 547 3.13 -24.39 -7.20
N VAL A 548 3.47 -23.12 -7.46
CA VAL A 548 2.81 -22.26 -8.46
C VAL A 548 3.46 -22.41 -9.84
N LEU A 549 4.60 -23.13 -9.95
CA LEU A 549 5.30 -23.38 -11.21
C LEU A 549 4.82 -24.69 -11.86
N ASP A 550 4.70 -24.70 -13.19
CA ASP A 550 4.35 -25.90 -13.95
C ASP A 550 5.33 -27.05 -13.68
N ASN A 551 4.80 -28.26 -13.53
CA ASN A 551 5.52 -29.51 -13.19
C ASN A 551 6.10 -29.57 -11.75
N MET A 552 5.97 -28.51 -10.93
CA MET A 552 6.34 -28.53 -9.51
C MET A 552 5.10 -28.77 -8.64
N GLU A 553 4.76 -30.03 -8.38
CA GLU A 553 3.67 -30.38 -7.46
C GLU A 553 4.18 -31.00 -6.15
N ASN A 554 3.46 -30.74 -5.05
CA ASN A 554 3.69 -31.35 -3.72
C ASN A 554 5.03 -31.01 -3.03
N ASP A 555 5.70 -29.91 -3.40
CA ASP A 555 6.82 -29.38 -2.62
C ASP A 555 6.33 -28.92 -1.24
N VAL A 556 7.08 -29.26 -0.20
CA VAL A 556 6.72 -29.04 1.21
C VAL A 556 7.18 -27.67 1.75
N ARG A 557 7.71 -26.77 0.91
CA ARG A 557 8.20 -25.43 1.31
C ARG A 557 7.10 -24.37 1.39
N THR A 558 5.99 -24.74 2.03
CA THR A 558 4.75 -23.99 2.17
C THR A 558 4.78 -22.96 3.31
N PRO A 559 3.86 -21.97 3.35
CA PRO A 559 3.93 -20.85 4.32
C PRO A 559 3.85 -21.26 5.79
N ASP A 560 3.22 -22.40 6.12
CA ASP A 560 3.18 -22.96 7.46
C ASP A 560 4.58 -23.26 8.04
N LYS A 561 5.58 -23.50 7.18
CA LYS A 561 6.97 -23.68 7.61
C LYS A 561 7.57 -22.43 8.25
N LEU A 562 6.99 -21.25 8.02
CA LEU A 562 7.40 -20.01 8.68
C LEU A 562 7.06 -19.99 10.18
N ILE A 563 6.08 -20.78 10.63
CA ILE A 563 5.56 -20.74 12.01
C ILE A 563 5.69 -22.09 12.74
N ASN A 564 6.39 -23.07 12.16
CA ASN A 564 6.55 -24.41 12.72
C ASN A 564 7.49 -24.49 13.95
N GLY A 565 8.22 -23.41 14.27
CA GLY A 565 9.18 -23.34 15.38
C GLY A 565 10.54 -24.01 15.13
N ILE A 566 10.81 -24.48 13.91
CA ILE A 566 12.04 -25.20 13.52
C ILE A 566 12.97 -24.25 12.73
N ASN A 567 13.10 -23.02 13.21
CA ASN A 567 13.68 -21.91 12.45
C ASN A 567 15.21 -22.05 12.25
N ASP A 568 15.92 -22.60 13.24
CA ASP A 568 17.39 -22.83 13.22
C ASP A 568 17.78 -24.11 12.43
N THR A 569 17.32 -24.25 11.19
CA THR A 569 17.52 -25.46 10.35
C THR A 569 18.19 -25.17 9.02
N ASN A 570 18.82 -26.16 8.39
CA ASN A 570 19.22 -26.14 6.98
C ASN A 570 18.41 -27.15 6.14
N ASP A 571 17.50 -27.92 6.77
CA ASP A 571 16.61 -28.83 6.06
C ASP A 571 15.48 -28.05 5.39
N GLY A 572 15.44 -28.15 4.05
CA GLY A 572 14.45 -27.44 3.24
C GLY A 572 13.01 -27.81 3.56
N LYS A 573 12.74 -29.00 4.13
CA LYS A 573 11.36 -29.40 4.50
C LYS A 573 10.77 -28.56 5.65
N ASN A 574 11.61 -27.77 6.31
CA ASN A 574 11.28 -26.92 7.44
C ASN A 574 11.58 -25.43 7.13
N THR A 575 11.48 -25.04 5.86
CA THR A 575 11.69 -23.65 5.37
C THR A 575 10.64 -23.30 4.32
N TRP A 576 10.36 -22.02 4.11
CA TRP A 576 9.49 -21.56 3.02
C TRP A 576 10.30 -21.07 1.83
N LEU A 577 9.81 -21.34 0.61
CA LEU A 577 10.40 -20.82 -0.63
C LEU A 577 9.30 -20.57 -1.68
N ALA A 578 9.31 -19.37 -2.26
CA ALA A 578 8.46 -18.97 -3.38
C ALA A 578 9.31 -18.61 -4.62
N PRO A 579 8.74 -18.72 -5.83
CA PRO A 579 9.37 -18.18 -7.02
C PRO A 579 9.31 -16.65 -7.01
N ILE A 580 10.31 -16.01 -7.58
CA ILE A 580 10.26 -14.62 -8.01
C ILE A 580 9.70 -14.64 -9.44
N LEU A 581 8.63 -13.89 -9.70
CA LEU A 581 7.94 -13.87 -11.00
C LEU A 581 7.88 -12.43 -11.54
N PRO A 582 8.06 -12.21 -12.86
CA PRO A 582 7.97 -10.87 -13.46
C PRO A 582 6.66 -10.15 -13.10
N GLY A 583 6.76 -8.86 -12.77
CA GLY A 583 5.62 -8.03 -12.34
C GLY A 583 5.01 -8.38 -10.97
N LEU A 584 5.39 -9.50 -10.34
CA LEU A 584 4.69 -10.06 -9.17
C LEU A 584 5.56 -10.00 -7.92
N LEU A 585 5.34 -8.96 -7.11
CA LEU A 585 5.99 -8.78 -5.81
C LEU A 585 5.65 -9.91 -4.82
N ASN A 586 6.68 -10.60 -4.33
CA ASN A 586 6.55 -11.61 -3.26
C ASN A 586 6.04 -10.99 -1.95
N ARG A 587 5.01 -11.60 -1.36
CA ARG A 587 4.36 -11.14 -0.12
C ARG A 587 4.16 -12.29 0.85
N VAL A 588 4.29 -12.03 2.14
CA VAL A 588 3.89 -12.93 3.24
C VAL A 588 2.93 -12.16 4.14
N TYR A 589 1.84 -12.78 4.55
CA TYR A 589 0.79 -12.18 5.37
C TYR A 589 0.66 -12.94 6.69
N VAL A 590 0.74 -12.23 7.81
CA VAL A 590 0.27 -12.75 9.11
C VAL A 590 -1.07 -12.10 9.43
N ILE A 591 -2.09 -12.93 9.63
CA ILE A 591 -3.51 -12.53 9.58
C ILE A 591 -4.20 -12.85 10.92
N PHE A 592 -4.88 -11.87 11.50
CA PHE A 592 -5.57 -11.97 12.78
C PHE A 592 -7.08 -11.65 12.65
N ASP A 593 -7.90 -12.26 13.51
CA ASP A 593 -9.35 -12.01 13.59
C ASP A 593 -9.75 -10.84 14.49
N GLN A 594 -8.80 -10.34 15.29
CA GLN A 594 -8.94 -9.17 16.16
C GLN A 594 -7.68 -8.30 16.00
N PRO A 595 -7.77 -6.95 16.11
CA PRO A 595 -6.61 -6.08 16.05
C PRO A 595 -5.57 -6.51 17.08
N THR A 596 -4.38 -6.84 16.61
CA THR A 596 -3.32 -7.45 17.42
C THR A 596 -2.11 -6.53 17.44
N THR A 597 -1.68 -6.15 18.64
CA THR A 597 -0.51 -5.29 18.88
C THR A 597 0.76 -6.13 18.86
N VAL A 598 1.80 -5.67 18.17
CA VAL A 598 3.08 -6.39 18.07
C VAL A 598 4.22 -5.49 18.57
N SER A 599 4.97 -5.97 19.57
CA SER A 599 6.10 -5.26 20.16
C SER A 599 7.44 -5.58 19.47
N MET A 600 7.56 -6.77 18.92
CA MET A 600 8.80 -7.32 18.36
C MET A 600 8.48 -8.43 17.37
N ILE A 601 9.26 -8.50 16.29
CA ILE A 601 9.21 -9.58 15.31
C ILE A 601 10.62 -10.14 15.13
N LYS A 602 10.76 -11.47 15.14
CA LYS A 602 12.02 -12.16 14.81
C LYS A 602 11.87 -12.86 13.46
N ILE A 603 12.90 -12.72 12.63
CA ILE A 603 12.92 -13.17 11.24
C ILE A 603 14.19 -14.00 11.01
N TRP A 604 14.01 -15.28 10.67
CA TRP A 604 15.10 -16.15 10.27
C TRP A 604 15.21 -16.15 8.75
N ASN A 605 16.34 -15.70 8.23
CA ASN A 605 16.59 -15.65 6.79
C ASN A 605 16.92 -17.05 6.23
N TYR A 606 16.77 -17.26 4.92
CA TYR A 606 16.90 -18.59 4.31
C TYR A 606 18.33 -19.13 4.38
N SER A 607 18.53 -20.23 5.08
CA SER A 607 19.86 -20.78 5.38
C SER A 607 20.35 -21.83 4.36
N LYS A 608 19.43 -22.60 3.75
CA LYS A 608 19.76 -23.78 2.94
C LYS A 608 20.59 -23.42 1.69
N THR A 609 20.29 -22.28 1.08
CA THR A 609 21.12 -21.63 0.05
C THR A 609 21.01 -20.11 0.25
N PRO A 610 21.95 -19.47 0.98
CA PRO A 610 21.79 -18.08 1.44
C PRO A 610 21.57 -17.03 0.35
N THR A 611 21.93 -17.32 -0.90
CA THR A 611 21.62 -16.50 -2.08
C THR A 611 20.12 -16.30 -2.31
N ARG A 612 19.27 -17.23 -1.84
CA ARG A 612 17.79 -17.16 -1.86
C ARG A 612 17.19 -16.50 -0.61
N GLY A 613 18.02 -16.13 0.36
CA GLY A 613 17.55 -15.34 1.50
C GLY A 613 17.02 -14.00 1.02
N VAL A 614 15.92 -13.56 1.63
CA VAL A 614 15.44 -12.17 1.51
C VAL A 614 16.61 -11.23 1.84
N LYS A 615 16.77 -10.20 1.02
CA LYS A 615 17.69 -9.09 1.26
C LYS A 615 16.88 -7.88 1.71
N ASP A 616 16.17 -7.20 0.82
CA ASP A 616 15.44 -5.98 1.16
C ASP A 616 13.93 -6.26 1.31
N PHE A 617 13.31 -5.76 2.39
CA PHE A 617 11.89 -5.95 2.66
C PHE A 617 11.24 -4.76 3.38
N ALA A 618 9.93 -4.61 3.19
CA ALA A 618 9.08 -3.75 3.99
C ALA A 618 8.04 -4.56 4.76
N LEU A 619 7.50 -3.98 5.83
CA LEU A 619 6.41 -4.52 6.62
C LEU A 619 5.32 -3.46 6.74
N LEU A 620 4.12 -3.83 6.32
CA LEU A 620 2.90 -3.04 6.41
C LEU A 620 1.97 -3.63 7.46
N VAL A 621 1.16 -2.80 8.10
CA VAL A 621 0.07 -3.19 9.01
C VAL A 621 -1.19 -2.50 8.56
N ASP A 622 -2.20 -3.28 8.15
CA ASP A 622 -3.45 -2.79 7.54
C ASP A 622 -3.20 -1.71 6.46
N ASP A 623 -2.43 -2.09 5.43
CA ASP A 623 -1.92 -1.26 4.32
C ASP A 623 -0.94 -0.11 4.69
N LEU A 624 -0.74 0.22 5.97
CA LEU A 624 0.18 1.28 6.40
C LEU A 624 1.63 0.77 6.57
N LEU A 625 2.62 1.46 6.01
CA LEU A 625 4.04 1.09 6.11
C LEU A 625 4.62 1.39 7.51
N VAL A 626 4.90 0.35 8.30
CA VAL A 626 5.40 0.47 9.69
C VAL A 626 6.89 0.16 9.86
N TYR A 627 7.52 -0.51 8.90
CA TYR A 627 8.97 -0.77 8.89
C TYR A 627 9.52 -1.05 7.49
N ASN A 628 10.79 -0.72 7.24
CA ASN A 628 11.54 -1.07 6.04
C ASN A 628 13.01 -1.33 6.41
N GLY A 629 13.63 -2.37 5.86
CA GLY A 629 15.02 -2.72 6.20
C GLY A 629 15.62 -3.85 5.36
N THR A 630 16.88 -4.16 5.65
CA THR A 630 17.67 -5.18 4.93
C THR A 630 18.10 -6.29 5.88
N LEU A 631 17.83 -7.55 5.53
CA LEU A 631 18.27 -8.75 6.26
C LEU A 631 19.64 -9.21 5.76
N GLU A 632 20.56 -9.51 6.67
CA GLU A 632 21.86 -10.10 6.29
C GLU A 632 21.68 -11.52 5.74
N SER A 633 22.55 -11.88 4.79
CA SER A 633 22.65 -13.24 4.26
C SER A 633 23.14 -14.18 5.35
N VAL A 634 22.50 -15.35 5.50
CA VAL A 634 22.91 -16.35 6.49
C VAL A 634 24.34 -16.82 6.17
N THR A 635 25.29 -16.45 7.03
CA THR A 635 26.68 -16.86 6.84
C THR A 635 26.82 -18.37 7.12
N PRO A 636 27.31 -19.19 6.17
CA PRO A 636 27.51 -20.63 6.36
C PRO A 636 28.73 -20.88 7.27
N GLY A 637 28.51 -20.70 8.58
CA GLY A 637 29.55 -20.68 9.60
C GLY A 637 30.20 -22.04 9.86
N ALA A 638 31.36 -22.29 9.24
CA ALA A 638 32.32 -23.23 9.79
C ALA A 638 32.68 -22.77 11.22
N ARG A 639 32.57 -23.66 12.22
CA ARG A 639 32.81 -23.34 13.64
C ARG A 639 34.32 -23.12 13.89
N GLY A 640 34.79 -21.91 13.62
CA GLY A 640 36.17 -21.50 13.87
C GLY A 640 36.53 -21.60 15.35
N ILE A 641 37.63 -22.29 15.66
CA ILE A 641 38.12 -22.54 17.03
C ILE A 641 38.92 -21.32 17.55
N ILE A 642 38.52 -20.11 17.13
CA ILE A 642 39.28 -18.86 17.35
C ILE A 642 38.40 -17.90 18.18
N PRO A 643 38.87 -17.40 19.34
CA PRO A 643 38.05 -16.61 20.27
C PRO A 643 37.74 -15.17 19.79
N THR A 644 37.97 -14.87 18.51
CA THR A 644 37.72 -13.55 17.89
C THR A 644 36.68 -13.58 16.77
N CYS A 645 36.11 -14.75 16.43
CA CYS A 645 34.96 -14.80 15.53
C CYS A 645 33.68 -14.40 16.28
N SER A 646 32.88 -13.52 15.68
CA SER A 646 31.50 -13.30 16.10
C SER A 646 30.69 -14.60 16.01
N ILE A 647 29.74 -14.76 16.92
CA ILE A 647 28.75 -15.86 16.83
C ILE A 647 27.87 -15.57 15.61
N PRO A 648 27.60 -16.54 14.72
CA PRO A 648 26.71 -16.33 13.58
C PRO A 648 25.33 -15.84 14.05
N GLN A 649 24.89 -14.69 13.51
CA GLN A 649 23.58 -14.14 13.82
C GLN A 649 22.50 -15.07 13.26
N LYS A 650 21.69 -15.64 14.16
CA LYS A 650 20.69 -16.67 13.83
C LYS A 650 19.44 -16.08 13.19
N TYR A 651 19.03 -14.90 13.66
CA TYR A 651 17.82 -14.21 13.26
C TYR A 651 18.02 -12.70 13.37
N HIS A 652 17.11 -11.99 12.73
CA HIS A 652 17.00 -10.55 12.73
C HIS A 652 15.78 -10.13 13.56
N THR A 653 15.87 -9.03 14.29
CA THR A 653 14.80 -8.51 15.14
C THR A 653 14.33 -7.15 14.61
N VAL A 654 13.05 -7.04 14.28
CA VAL A 654 12.34 -5.76 14.16
C VAL A 654 11.76 -5.45 15.54
N LEU A 655 11.98 -4.24 16.05
CA LEU A 655 11.59 -3.84 17.40
C LEU A 655 10.72 -2.58 17.35
N PHE A 656 9.52 -2.66 17.90
CA PHE A 656 8.53 -1.58 17.94
C PHE A 656 8.34 -1.00 19.35
N THR A 657 9.32 -1.20 20.25
CA THR A 657 9.24 -0.80 21.65
C THR A 657 10.52 -0.15 22.15
N GLN A 658 10.37 0.98 22.85
CA GLN A 658 11.48 1.75 23.42
C GLN A 658 12.03 1.15 24.75
N ASN A 659 11.57 -0.03 25.17
CA ASN A 659 12.00 -0.64 26.43
C ASN A 659 13.53 -0.89 26.42
N PRO A 660 14.32 -0.19 27.28
CA PRO A 660 15.77 -0.20 27.17
C PRO A 660 16.40 -1.56 27.46
N ASP A 661 15.74 -2.43 28.23
CA ASP A 661 16.26 -3.77 28.53
C ASP A 661 16.05 -4.75 27.37
N LEU A 662 15.03 -4.54 26.53
CA LEU A 662 14.91 -5.24 25.25
C LEU A 662 15.93 -4.75 24.22
N VAL A 663 16.07 -3.43 24.08
CA VAL A 663 17.08 -2.82 23.21
C VAL A 663 18.49 -3.32 23.57
N ARG A 664 18.79 -3.51 24.87
CA ARG A 664 20.03 -4.13 25.35
C ARG A 664 20.12 -5.62 25.00
N LYS A 665 19.06 -6.39 25.23
CA LYS A 665 19.02 -7.85 25.03
C LYS A 665 19.13 -8.25 23.55
N GLU A 666 18.44 -7.53 22.67
CA GLU A 666 18.37 -7.78 21.23
C GLU A 666 19.38 -6.93 20.43
N LYS A 667 20.33 -6.26 21.11
CA LYS A 667 21.30 -5.34 20.47
C LYS A 667 22.13 -5.98 19.33
N HIS A 668 22.31 -7.30 19.38
CA HIS A 668 23.08 -8.07 18.41
C HIS A 668 22.19 -8.86 17.42
N THR A 669 20.88 -8.56 17.40
CA THR A 669 19.89 -9.16 16.51
C THR A 669 19.02 -8.10 15.82
N ILE A 670 18.89 -6.89 16.37
CA ILE A 670 18.24 -5.74 15.73
C ILE A 670 18.85 -5.47 14.34
N ILE A 671 17.99 -5.23 13.35
CA ILE A 671 18.40 -4.86 12.00
C ILE A 671 18.95 -3.43 12.00
N ASN A 672 20.26 -3.29 11.75
CA ASN A 672 20.87 -1.99 11.50
C ASN A 672 20.65 -1.60 10.03
N ASN A 673 19.85 -0.56 9.78
CA ASN A 673 19.69 0.03 8.44
C ASN A 673 20.95 0.81 7.95
N GLN A 674 22.15 0.51 8.48
CA GLN A 674 23.43 1.13 8.11
C GLN A 674 23.98 0.62 6.77
N ALA A 675 23.19 0.76 5.70
CA ALA A 675 23.64 0.56 4.32
C ALA A 675 24.58 1.69 3.85
N GLY A 676 25.72 1.91 4.53
CA GLY A 676 26.60 3.05 4.24
C GLY A 676 27.97 3.15 4.93
N GLU A 677 28.21 2.54 6.10
CA GLU A 677 29.53 2.66 6.79
C GLU A 677 30.60 1.73 6.18
N GLN A 678 31.08 2.06 4.98
CA GLN A 678 32.31 1.48 4.44
C GLN A 678 33.54 2.09 5.13
N ASP A 679 34.41 1.23 5.67
CA ASP A 679 35.67 1.61 6.36
C ASP A 679 36.72 2.12 5.33
N VAL A 680 36.62 3.40 4.92
CA VAL A 680 37.47 4.00 3.87
C VAL A 680 38.93 4.11 4.32
N GLN A 681 39.76 3.15 3.88
CA GLN A 681 41.20 3.16 4.14
C GLN A 681 41.96 3.95 3.07
N LEU A 682 42.48 5.13 3.46
CA LEU A 682 43.40 5.90 2.63
C LEU A 682 44.79 5.24 2.59
N LEU A 683 45.19 4.83 1.40
CA LEU A 683 46.51 4.29 1.08
C LEU A 683 47.30 5.30 0.24
N ASN A 684 48.57 5.51 0.57
CA ASN A 684 49.52 6.15 -0.34
C ASN A 684 50.79 5.28 -0.42
N ASP A 685 51.35 5.12 -1.61
CA ASP A 685 52.51 4.26 -1.92
C ASP A 685 52.54 2.90 -1.18
N LYS A 686 51.37 2.23 -1.16
CA LYS A 686 51.15 0.90 -0.55
C LYS A 686 51.47 0.80 0.95
N LYS A 687 51.38 1.91 1.70
CA LYS A 687 51.33 1.88 3.17
C LYS A 687 50.05 2.53 3.70
N ILE A 688 49.50 1.94 4.76
CA ILE A 688 48.36 2.47 5.52
C ILE A 688 48.90 3.61 6.40
N ILE A 689 48.32 4.81 6.27
CA ILE A 689 48.83 6.01 6.97
C ILE A 689 48.07 6.26 8.27
N THR A 690 46.74 6.04 8.31
CA THR A 690 45.94 6.12 9.55
C THR A 690 44.66 5.29 9.45
N LYS A 691 44.07 4.97 10.61
CA LYS A 691 42.66 4.55 10.74
C LYS A 691 41.90 5.59 11.56
N TYR A 692 40.68 5.94 11.15
CA TYR A 692 39.76 6.78 11.91
C TYR A 692 38.36 6.17 11.91
N THR A 693 37.88 5.77 13.09
CA THR A 693 36.50 5.28 13.31
C THR A 693 35.49 6.41 13.58
N ASP A 694 35.83 7.65 13.22
CA ASP A 694 35.04 8.86 13.46
C ASP A 694 35.53 9.98 12.52
N PRO A 695 34.74 10.38 11.50
CA PRO A 695 35.17 11.37 10.52
C PRO A 695 35.33 12.78 11.10
N LYS A 696 34.64 13.13 12.20
CA LYS A 696 34.65 14.49 12.76
C LYS A 696 36.00 14.87 13.39
N LYS A 697 36.86 13.90 13.70
CA LYS A 697 38.20 14.17 14.27
C LYS A 697 39.23 14.63 13.24
N ALA A 698 39.03 14.34 11.95
CA ALA A 698 39.98 14.66 10.89
C ALA A 698 40.17 16.18 10.64
N GLN A 699 39.14 16.99 10.88
CA GLN A 699 39.12 18.42 10.55
C GLN A 699 39.79 19.33 11.61
N SER A 700 40.35 18.77 12.69
CA SER A 700 40.91 19.55 13.82
C SER A 700 42.39 19.99 13.65
N GLY A 701 43.02 19.67 12.51
CA GLY A 701 44.43 19.99 12.22
C GLY A 701 44.67 21.47 11.88
N LYS A 702 45.26 22.22 12.81
CA LYS A 702 45.71 23.61 12.56
C LYS A 702 46.82 23.67 11.50
N PRO A 703 46.88 24.73 10.66
CA PRO A 703 47.98 24.93 9.73
C PRO A 703 49.29 25.21 10.48
N VAL A 704 50.38 24.56 10.06
CA VAL A 704 51.73 24.85 10.51
C VAL A 704 52.34 25.90 9.58
N ASN A 705 52.85 27.00 10.13
CA ASN A 705 53.53 28.02 9.36
C ASN A 705 54.75 27.45 8.62
N GLN A 706 54.85 27.70 7.31
CA GLN A 706 56.13 27.65 6.62
C GLN A 706 56.89 28.95 6.89
N GLY A 707 58.12 28.83 7.38
CA GLY A 707 58.99 29.97 7.66
C GLY A 707 60.41 29.50 7.94
N LEU A 708 61.31 29.80 6.99
CA LEU A 708 62.68 29.28 6.83
C LEU A 708 62.75 27.83 6.32
#